data_AF-A0A352FB02-F1
#
_entry.id   AF-A0A352FB02-F1
#
_cell.length_a   1.000
_cell.length_b   1.000
_cell.length_c   1.000
_cell.angle_alpha   90.00
_cell.angle_beta   90.00
_cell.angle_gamma   90.00
#
_symmetry.space_group_name_H-M   'P 1'
#
loop_
_entity.id
_entity.type
_entity.pdbx_description
1 polymer ?
#
loop_
_entity_poly.entity_id
_entity_poly.type
_entity_poly.pdbx_seq_one_letter_code
_entity_poly.pdbx_strand_id
1 'polypeptide(L)'
;MSSSLFGQDLLNFRKTDAKSGKSYIDINSYVKEQGYKHKTMKVPPAQVNVFPGVSGPTVHSLIPAKKRTSWKKYQNGGTNRLCLFLKDTNSLWLGLVHGLEGISIPFKITTDIREAIRHDVVMVYPTLTSRNMDLNTFLSLRDFATSGGTLIAFDAASESLSTLFGFKTFSYSSKRDRIILETGASDLVSFAVDPLEKEIRIGNLNTTPDAFHSCGYSGLEYQPLALFNDGTAAITRKIYNHGAAYCFGLDLGLFTLITQNNLDSDYQNTYVNGFEPTLDVLYLIIKNIYLKSAKVPVYPGSVPSGKKVSVLITHDVDTKAAMKNSLLYGELERSNGIKATYYLQTKYIRDGQDESFFNYENIPYMIALKGMGAEIASHSVSHTPFFQFIPVGVGNEKYPDYQPYYVTNFSTFNETLLGEFQVSKFLLDYFFNQNTISFRSGYLGQSIRMYPALIATGYSYSSCVTANDVLTHMPFRTFYDDLFDSEVEVYEFPITIEDEVLPPMNERLSSAIFLTDKIARYGGMVNILIHPNETVIKYEFQKGYIEHFKDIAWFGTQKEYGNWWVARAKMQIDAVKTGNKTVVTIYCPDPIYDLPLMVPTEFHLVGSTPVGIEYQIIPGGLLFSKLEGQLQLHFEND
;
A
#
# COMPACT_ATOMS: atom_id res chain seq x y z
N MET A 1 49.98 21.90 -23.48
CA MET A 1 49.42 22.33 -22.19
C MET A 1 47.90 22.38 -22.31
N SER A 2 47.19 21.36 -21.82
CA SER A 2 45.76 21.46 -21.45
C SER A 2 45.35 20.13 -20.80
N SER A 3 45.75 19.97 -19.56
CA SER A 3 45.36 18.87 -18.67
C SER A 3 45.09 19.47 -17.30
N SER A 4 43.95 20.13 -17.11
CA SER A 4 43.56 20.57 -15.76
C SER A 4 42.08 20.90 -15.54
N LEU A 5 41.18 20.80 -16.53
CA LEU A 5 39.77 21.19 -16.34
C LEU A 5 38.79 20.04 -16.03
N PHE A 6 39.21 18.78 -16.08
CA PHE A 6 38.33 17.64 -15.76
C PHE A 6 38.53 17.06 -14.35
N GLY A 7 39.59 17.43 -13.64
CA GLY A 7 40.00 16.76 -12.40
C GLY A 7 39.47 17.36 -11.09
N GLN A 8 39.20 18.66 -11.04
CA GLN A 8 38.83 19.34 -9.79
C GLN A 8 37.31 19.42 -9.54
N ASP A 9 36.48 19.47 -10.59
CA ASP A 9 35.01 19.48 -10.43
C ASP A 9 34.47 18.11 -9.96
N LEU A 10 35.13 17.01 -10.33
CA LEU A 10 34.82 15.65 -9.87
C LEU A 10 35.12 15.42 -8.37
N LEU A 11 36.05 16.18 -7.79
CA LEU A 11 36.42 16.09 -6.37
C LEU A 11 35.56 16.99 -5.47
N ASN A 12 35.01 18.08 -6.01
CA ASN A 12 34.13 18.98 -5.27
C ASN A 12 32.67 18.50 -5.20
N PHE A 13 32.21 17.65 -6.13
CA PHE A 13 30.87 17.04 -6.08
C PHE A 13 30.72 15.88 -5.09
N ARG A 14 31.83 15.24 -4.67
CA ARG A 14 31.80 14.13 -3.70
C ARG A 14 31.44 14.55 -2.26
N LYS A 15 31.21 15.85 -1.98
CA LYS A 15 31.09 16.38 -0.61
C LYS A 15 29.69 16.85 -0.21
N THR A 16 28.66 16.73 -1.05
CA THR A 16 27.33 17.31 -0.74
C THR A 16 26.14 16.34 -0.64
N ASP A 17 26.31 15.03 -0.88
CA ASP A 17 25.13 14.16 -1.15
C ASP A 17 24.71 13.21 -0.02
N ALA A 18 25.10 13.45 1.23
CA ALA A 18 24.73 12.57 2.35
C ALA A 18 23.76 13.18 3.37
N LYS A 19 23.11 14.32 3.09
CA LYS A 19 22.37 15.07 4.12
C LYS A 19 20.89 15.38 3.89
N SER A 20 20.24 14.99 2.78
CA SER A 20 18.87 15.52 2.59
C SER A 20 17.92 14.80 1.62
N GLY A 21 18.13 13.54 1.22
CA GLY A 21 17.20 12.92 0.23
C GLY A 21 17.07 13.70 -1.08
N LYS A 22 18.12 14.45 -1.45
CA LYS A 22 18.09 15.44 -2.55
C LYS A 22 18.35 14.87 -3.94
N SER A 23 18.85 13.63 -4.08
CA SER A 23 19.21 13.10 -5.41
C SER A 23 17.99 12.99 -6.35
N TYR A 24 16.81 12.63 -5.83
CA TYR A 24 15.57 12.54 -6.61
C TYR A 24 14.99 13.92 -6.98
N ILE A 25 15.06 14.88 -6.04
CA ILE A 25 14.63 16.28 -6.24
C ILE A 25 15.47 16.94 -7.35
N ASP A 26 16.76 16.63 -7.40
CA ASP A 26 17.68 17.18 -8.38
C ASP A 26 17.41 16.65 -9.80
N ILE A 27 17.02 15.38 -9.96
CA ILE A 27 16.65 14.80 -11.26
C ILE A 27 15.33 15.35 -11.79
N ASN A 28 14.31 15.46 -10.93
CA ASN A 28 13.02 16.03 -11.32
C ASN A 28 13.15 17.50 -11.72
N SER A 29 13.93 18.26 -10.97
CA SER A 29 14.25 19.66 -11.30
C SER A 29 15.03 19.74 -12.60
N TYR A 30 16.06 18.91 -12.78
CA TYR A 30 16.83 18.82 -14.01
C TYR A 30 15.96 18.51 -15.23
N VAL A 31 15.07 17.50 -15.14
CA VAL A 31 14.17 17.13 -16.24
C VAL A 31 13.13 18.21 -16.51
N LYS A 32 12.62 18.87 -15.48
CA LYS A 32 11.70 20.00 -15.64
C LYS A 32 12.35 21.18 -16.39
N GLU A 33 13.62 21.44 -16.14
CA GLU A 33 14.37 22.53 -16.78
C GLU A 33 14.86 22.17 -18.18
N GLN A 34 15.42 20.98 -18.36
CA GLN A 34 16.13 20.58 -19.59
C GLN A 34 15.31 19.69 -20.52
N GLY A 35 14.22 19.10 -20.02
CA GLY A 35 13.47 18.03 -20.66
C GLY A 35 14.22 16.68 -20.61
N TYR A 36 13.48 15.58 -20.47
CA TYR A 36 14.05 14.26 -20.63
C TYR A 36 14.18 13.91 -22.12
N LYS A 37 15.33 13.38 -22.52
CA LYS A 37 15.56 12.82 -23.86
C LYS A 37 16.16 11.45 -23.70
N HIS A 38 15.47 10.44 -24.23
CA HIS A 38 16.03 9.10 -24.32
C HIS A 38 17.24 9.11 -25.25
N LYS A 39 18.35 8.53 -24.79
CA LYS A 39 19.63 8.49 -25.51
C LYS A 39 20.03 7.05 -25.72
N THR A 40 20.67 6.80 -26.85
CA THR A 40 21.24 5.48 -27.15
C THR A 40 22.74 5.60 -27.41
N MET A 41 23.46 4.52 -27.12
CA MET A 41 24.88 4.41 -27.42
C MET A 41 25.30 2.97 -27.63
N LYS A 42 26.43 2.77 -28.33
CA LYS A 42 27.07 1.47 -28.40
C LYS A 42 27.96 1.28 -27.16
N VAL A 43 27.62 0.31 -26.32
CA VAL A 43 28.42 -0.04 -25.14
C VAL A 43 29.67 -0.81 -25.58
N PRO A 44 30.87 -0.48 -25.07
CA PRO A 44 32.07 -1.23 -25.41
C PRO A 44 31.94 -2.70 -24.92
N PRO A 45 32.21 -3.72 -25.75
CA PRO A 45 32.04 -5.12 -25.36
C PRO A 45 32.81 -5.53 -24.10
N ALA A 46 33.97 -4.90 -23.85
CA ALA A 46 34.78 -5.16 -22.66
C ALA A 46 34.13 -4.72 -21.33
N GLN A 47 33.06 -3.93 -21.38
CA GLN A 47 32.30 -3.50 -20.21
C GLN A 47 31.15 -4.46 -19.85
N VAL A 48 30.79 -5.37 -20.75
CA VAL A 48 29.63 -6.26 -20.57
C VAL A 48 30.13 -7.63 -20.12
N ASN A 49 29.72 -8.05 -18.92
CA ASN A 49 29.91 -9.40 -18.45
C ASN A 49 28.90 -10.33 -19.14
N VAL A 50 29.39 -11.17 -20.06
CA VAL A 50 28.58 -12.13 -20.83
C VAL A 50 28.75 -13.55 -20.27
N PHE A 51 27.65 -14.16 -19.82
CA PHE A 51 27.60 -15.56 -19.43
C PHE A 51 27.52 -16.45 -20.68
N PRO A 52 28.49 -17.34 -20.93
CA PRO A 52 28.47 -18.20 -22.10
C PRO A 52 27.21 -19.07 -22.16
N GLY A 53 26.52 -19.04 -23.30
CA GLY A 53 25.31 -19.85 -23.54
C GLY A 53 24.03 -19.33 -22.89
N VAL A 54 24.06 -18.19 -22.20
CA VAL A 54 22.88 -17.60 -21.56
C VAL A 54 22.34 -16.47 -22.43
N SER A 55 21.07 -16.58 -22.83
CA SER A 55 20.34 -15.49 -23.51
C SER A 55 18.85 -15.60 -23.24
N GLY A 56 18.21 -14.46 -22.99
CA GLY A 56 16.78 -14.40 -22.72
C GLY A 56 16.34 -13.10 -22.03
N PRO A 57 15.05 -12.92 -21.76
CA PRO A 57 13.97 -13.87 -22.07
C PRO A 57 13.72 -13.98 -23.59
N THR A 58 13.15 -15.11 -24.02
CA THR A 58 12.76 -15.34 -25.43
C THR A 58 11.32 -14.97 -25.72
N VAL A 59 10.51 -14.80 -24.68
CA VAL A 59 9.09 -14.43 -24.79
C VAL A 59 9.00 -12.93 -24.98
N HIS A 60 8.19 -12.50 -25.95
CA HIS A 60 7.86 -11.10 -26.18
C HIS A 60 6.89 -10.59 -25.10
N SER A 61 7.28 -9.58 -24.35
CA SER A 61 6.43 -8.96 -23.33
C SER A 61 5.49 -7.95 -23.96
N LEU A 62 4.18 -8.11 -23.72
CA LEU A 62 3.15 -7.23 -24.24
C LEU A 62 2.47 -6.49 -23.09
N ILE A 63 2.51 -5.15 -23.16
CA ILE A 63 1.73 -4.32 -22.25
C ILE A 63 0.24 -4.67 -22.42
N PRO A 64 -0.45 -5.11 -21.35
CA PRO A 64 -1.86 -5.44 -21.44
C PRO A 64 -2.66 -4.21 -21.86
N ALA A 65 -3.71 -4.38 -22.65
CA ALA A 65 -4.59 -3.28 -23.01
C ALA A 65 -5.27 -2.72 -21.75
N LYS A 66 -5.30 -1.39 -21.62
CA LYS A 66 -6.05 -0.72 -20.55
C LYS A 66 -7.51 -1.14 -20.60
N LYS A 67 -8.03 -1.63 -19.47
CA LYS A 67 -9.43 -2.01 -19.32
C LYS A 67 -9.98 -1.39 -18.05
N ARG A 68 -10.99 -0.55 -18.22
CA ARG A 68 -11.73 0.04 -17.11
C ARG A 68 -12.32 -1.04 -16.21
N THR A 69 -12.09 -0.92 -14.90
CA THR A 69 -12.61 -1.87 -13.93
C THR A 69 -14.12 -1.72 -13.81
N SER A 70 -14.84 -2.83 -13.91
CA SER A 70 -16.29 -2.84 -13.73
C SER A 70 -16.64 -2.98 -12.25
N TRP A 71 -17.50 -2.11 -11.73
CA TRP A 71 -18.05 -2.23 -10.36
C TRP A 71 -18.73 -3.58 -10.11
N LYS A 72 -19.20 -4.26 -11.18
CA LYS A 72 -19.80 -5.60 -11.11
C LYS A 72 -18.84 -6.66 -10.59
N LYS A 73 -17.51 -6.42 -10.61
CA LYS A 73 -16.50 -7.25 -9.92
C LYS A 73 -16.84 -7.42 -8.43
N TYR A 74 -17.47 -6.42 -7.83
CA TYR A 74 -17.77 -6.35 -6.39
C TYR A 74 -19.28 -6.44 -6.07
N GLN A 75 -20.13 -6.92 -6.99
CA GLN A 75 -21.59 -6.91 -6.80
C GLN A 75 -22.15 -8.06 -5.95
N ASN A 76 -21.34 -9.08 -5.67
CA ASN A 76 -21.77 -10.29 -4.97
C ASN A 76 -21.50 -10.19 -3.47
N GLY A 77 -22.22 -10.99 -2.67
CA GLY A 77 -22.15 -11.01 -1.22
C GLY A 77 -23.51 -10.85 -0.54
N GLY A 78 -23.57 -11.24 0.72
CA GLY A 78 -24.72 -11.17 1.60
C GLY A 78 -24.95 -9.79 2.22
N THR A 79 -26.05 -9.67 2.96
CA THR A 79 -26.54 -8.40 3.52
C THR A 79 -25.81 -7.95 4.80
N ASN A 80 -24.95 -8.79 5.37
CA ASN A 80 -24.13 -8.45 6.54
C ASN A 80 -22.90 -7.58 6.18
N ARG A 81 -22.57 -7.47 4.89
CA ARG A 81 -21.48 -6.64 4.39
C ARG A 81 -21.86 -5.16 4.39
N LEU A 82 -20.87 -4.27 4.41
CA LEU A 82 -21.11 -2.85 4.09
C LEU A 82 -21.57 -2.74 2.63
N CYS A 83 -22.67 -2.03 2.37
CA CYS A 83 -23.14 -1.81 1.00
C CYS A 83 -22.68 -0.44 0.49
N LEU A 84 -21.88 -0.43 -0.57
CA LEU A 84 -21.59 0.77 -1.35
C LEU A 84 -22.70 0.96 -2.39
N PHE A 85 -23.63 1.86 -2.11
CA PHE A 85 -24.66 2.30 -3.05
C PHE A 85 -24.08 3.33 -4.02
N LEU A 86 -23.82 2.88 -5.25
CA LEU A 86 -23.17 3.65 -6.29
C LEU A 86 -24.20 4.38 -7.13
N LYS A 87 -24.28 5.71 -6.98
CA LYS A 87 -25.17 6.58 -7.74
C LYS A 87 -24.65 6.91 -9.14
N ASP A 88 -23.33 6.90 -9.32
CA ASP A 88 -22.66 7.10 -10.60
C ASP A 88 -21.54 6.08 -10.77
N THR A 89 -21.67 5.21 -11.77
CA THR A 89 -20.68 4.18 -12.09
C THR A 89 -19.37 4.74 -12.67
N ASN A 90 -19.38 6.01 -13.10
CA ASN A 90 -18.22 6.78 -13.59
C ASN A 90 -17.49 7.56 -12.51
N SER A 91 -17.98 7.54 -11.28
CA SER A 91 -17.27 8.12 -10.15
C SER A 91 -16.01 7.34 -9.77
N LEU A 92 -15.24 7.92 -8.85
CA LEU A 92 -13.93 7.45 -8.38
C LEU A 92 -14.02 6.40 -7.25
N TRP A 93 -14.96 5.47 -7.39
CA TRP A 93 -15.29 4.48 -6.35
C TRP A 93 -14.19 3.46 -6.07
N LEU A 94 -13.21 3.31 -6.97
CA LEU A 94 -12.09 2.38 -6.77
C LEU A 94 -11.22 2.76 -5.56
N GLY A 95 -11.07 4.05 -5.26
CA GLY A 95 -10.35 4.48 -4.06
C GLY A 95 -10.99 3.94 -2.78
N LEU A 96 -12.33 3.96 -2.70
CA LEU A 96 -13.05 3.39 -1.57
C LEU A 96 -12.86 1.87 -1.47
N VAL A 97 -12.87 1.17 -2.61
CA VAL A 97 -12.61 -0.28 -2.65
C VAL A 97 -11.25 -0.61 -2.07
N HIS A 98 -10.19 0.10 -2.47
CA HIS A 98 -8.84 -0.15 -2.00
C HIS A 98 -8.71 0.06 -0.49
N GLY A 99 -9.25 1.17 0.03
CA GLY A 99 -9.18 1.43 1.47
C GLY A 99 -10.02 0.47 2.31
N LEU A 100 -11.22 0.09 1.85
CA LEU A 100 -12.06 -0.92 2.52
C LEU A 100 -11.39 -2.30 2.54
N GLU A 101 -10.77 -2.72 1.42
CA GLU A 101 -9.97 -3.95 1.37
C GLU A 101 -8.79 -3.88 2.36
N GLY A 102 -8.10 -2.74 2.43
CA GLY A 102 -6.97 -2.48 3.33
C GLY A 102 -7.31 -2.70 4.79
N ILE A 103 -8.37 -2.05 5.30
CA ILE A 103 -8.78 -2.19 6.70
C ILE A 103 -9.67 -3.42 6.97
N SER A 104 -9.86 -4.27 5.96
CA SER A 104 -10.60 -5.53 6.03
C SER A 104 -12.10 -5.42 6.28
N ILE A 105 -12.80 -4.40 5.77
CA ILE A 105 -14.28 -4.39 5.81
C ILE A 105 -14.80 -5.24 4.64
N PRO A 106 -15.63 -6.28 4.87
CA PRO A 106 -16.37 -6.92 3.80
C PRO A 106 -17.38 -5.95 3.21
N PHE A 107 -17.39 -5.80 1.88
CA PHE A 107 -18.32 -4.91 1.19
C PHE A 107 -18.94 -5.56 -0.05
N LYS A 108 -19.96 -4.88 -0.57
CA LYS A 108 -20.65 -5.15 -1.84
C LYS A 108 -21.00 -3.83 -2.51
N ILE A 109 -20.97 -3.78 -3.83
CA ILE A 109 -21.42 -2.62 -4.61
C ILE A 109 -22.77 -2.91 -5.28
N THR A 110 -23.70 -1.96 -5.21
CA THR A 110 -24.97 -2.01 -5.96
C THR A 110 -25.35 -0.63 -6.51
N THR A 111 -26.14 -0.62 -7.57
CA THR A 111 -26.78 0.57 -8.13
C THR A 111 -28.29 0.59 -7.87
N ASP A 112 -28.85 -0.44 -7.22
CA ASP A 112 -30.26 -0.51 -6.82
C ASP A 112 -30.42 -0.15 -5.34
N ILE A 113 -31.14 0.93 -5.06
CA ILE A 113 -31.44 1.39 -3.70
C ILE A 113 -32.20 0.34 -2.88
N ARG A 114 -33.08 -0.45 -3.53
CA ARG A 114 -33.86 -1.50 -2.84
C ARG A 114 -32.96 -2.63 -2.36
N GLU A 115 -31.86 -2.88 -3.07
CA GLU A 115 -30.85 -3.82 -2.61
C GLU A 115 -30.00 -3.20 -1.50
N ALA A 116 -29.60 -1.94 -1.65
CA ALA A 116 -28.74 -1.27 -0.69
C ALA A 116 -29.33 -1.24 0.73
N ILE A 117 -30.59 -0.85 0.86
CA ILE A 117 -31.28 -0.71 2.16
C ILE A 117 -31.60 -2.04 2.86
N ARG A 118 -31.23 -3.19 2.26
CA ARG A 118 -31.29 -4.51 2.93
C ARG A 118 -30.10 -4.75 3.86
N HIS A 119 -29.06 -3.93 3.75
CA HIS A 119 -27.86 -3.99 4.57
C HIS A 119 -28.00 -3.10 5.81
N ASP A 120 -27.26 -3.41 6.89
CA ASP A 120 -27.28 -2.59 8.10
C ASP A 120 -26.53 -1.24 7.91
N VAL A 121 -25.52 -1.24 7.04
CA VAL A 121 -24.65 -0.08 6.76
C VAL A 121 -24.60 0.19 5.27
N VAL A 122 -25.01 1.39 4.88
CA VAL A 122 -25.01 1.85 3.49
C VAL A 122 -24.10 3.06 3.35
N MET A 123 -23.07 2.92 2.51
CA MET A 123 -22.21 4.01 2.06
C MET A 123 -22.72 4.50 0.70
N VAL A 124 -23.08 5.77 0.59
CA VAL A 124 -23.60 6.34 -0.66
C VAL A 124 -22.51 7.15 -1.35
N TYR A 125 -22.27 6.87 -2.63
CA TYR A 125 -21.16 7.46 -3.39
C TYR A 125 -21.57 7.78 -4.84
N PRO A 126 -21.08 8.87 -5.46
CA PRO A 126 -20.13 9.88 -4.97
C PRO A 126 -20.79 11.00 -4.16
N THR A 127 -20.20 12.20 -4.19
CA THR A 127 -20.74 13.47 -3.69
C THR A 127 -22.25 13.58 -3.84
N LEU A 128 -22.96 13.87 -2.75
CA LEU A 128 -24.42 13.98 -2.76
C LEU A 128 -24.89 15.42 -2.95
N THR A 129 -25.71 15.66 -3.99
CA THR A 129 -26.29 16.97 -4.27
C THR A 129 -27.77 16.81 -4.63
N SER A 130 -28.51 17.91 -4.68
CA SER A 130 -29.88 17.91 -5.21
C SER A 130 -29.97 17.51 -6.70
N ARG A 131 -28.84 17.53 -7.44
CA ARG A 131 -28.82 17.18 -8.87
C ARG A 131 -28.74 15.68 -9.12
N ASN A 132 -28.11 14.93 -8.22
CA ASN A 132 -27.89 13.48 -8.37
C ASN A 132 -28.65 12.64 -7.34
N MET A 133 -29.49 13.26 -6.51
CA MET A 133 -30.39 12.59 -5.59
C MET A 133 -31.85 12.92 -5.90
N ASP A 134 -32.57 11.95 -6.46
CA ASP A 134 -34.02 12.04 -6.64
C ASP A 134 -34.77 11.88 -5.31
N LEU A 135 -36.01 12.36 -5.26
CA LEU A 135 -36.83 12.37 -4.04
C LEU A 135 -37.08 10.96 -3.48
N ASN A 136 -37.31 9.96 -4.33
CA ASN A 136 -37.59 8.60 -3.87
C ASN A 136 -36.35 7.98 -3.21
N THR A 137 -35.17 8.17 -3.80
CA THR A 137 -33.90 7.76 -3.21
C THR A 137 -33.68 8.47 -1.87
N PHE A 138 -33.88 9.79 -1.81
CA PHE A 138 -33.74 10.55 -0.57
C PHE A 138 -34.65 10.04 0.55
N LEU A 139 -35.94 9.87 0.26
CA LEU A 139 -36.92 9.36 1.23
C LEU A 139 -36.55 7.94 1.69
N SER A 140 -36.12 7.08 0.77
CA SER A 140 -35.68 5.72 1.12
C SER A 140 -34.48 5.71 2.07
N LEU A 141 -33.48 6.58 1.83
CA LEU A 141 -32.30 6.69 2.70
C LEU A 141 -32.66 7.28 4.07
N ARG A 142 -33.54 8.29 4.11
CA ARG A 142 -34.03 8.88 5.36
C ARG A 142 -34.81 7.85 6.19
N ASP A 143 -35.72 7.13 5.54
CA ASP A 143 -36.55 6.10 6.18
C ASP A 143 -35.67 4.93 6.66
N PHE A 144 -34.64 4.57 5.90
CA PHE A 144 -33.61 3.62 6.32
C PHE A 144 -32.88 4.06 7.59
N ALA A 145 -32.35 5.29 7.63
CA ALA A 145 -31.62 5.81 8.80
C ALA A 145 -32.51 5.93 10.04
N THR A 146 -33.77 6.35 9.87
CA THR A 146 -34.74 6.45 10.97
C THR A 146 -35.18 5.09 11.51
N SER A 147 -35.19 4.06 10.67
CA SER A 147 -35.64 2.70 11.01
C SER A 147 -34.54 1.78 11.54
N GLY A 148 -33.31 2.29 11.73
CA GLY A 148 -32.21 1.51 12.31
C GLY A 148 -30.95 1.39 11.47
N GLY A 149 -30.99 1.86 10.22
CA GLY A 149 -29.86 1.80 9.31
C GLY A 149 -28.78 2.84 9.62
N THR A 150 -27.54 2.56 9.22
CA THR A 150 -26.44 3.52 9.27
C THR A 150 -26.04 4.00 7.88
N LEU A 151 -26.02 5.31 7.68
CA LEU A 151 -25.58 5.95 6.44
C LEU A 151 -24.18 6.55 6.56
N ILE A 152 -23.37 6.37 5.52
CA ILE A 152 -22.11 7.09 5.31
C ILE A 152 -22.19 7.80 3.96
N ALA A 153 -21.85 9.07 3.89
CA ALA A 153 -21.80 9.83 2.64
C ALA A 153 -20.59 10.77 2.60
N PHE A 154 -20.33 11.33 1.41
CA PHE A 154 -19.24 12.23 1.14
C PHE A 154 -19.76 13.51 0.48
N ASP A 155 -19.21 14.66 0.85
CA ASP A 155 -19.48 15.99 0.27
C ASP A 155 -20.98 16.31 0.08
N ALA A 156 -21.84 15.96 1.05
CA ALA A 156 -23.27 16.23 0.96
C ALA A 156 -23.58 17.74 0.91
N ALA A 157 -24.07 18.24 -0.22
CA ALA A 157 -24.21 19.67 -0.50
C ALA A 157 -25.63 20.03 -0.98
N SER A 158 -26.63 19.94 -0.10
CA SER A 158 -27.96 20.51 -0.31
C SER A 158 -28.75 20.68 0.99
N GLU A 159 -29.80 21.51 0.94
CA GLU A 159 -30.70 21.74 2.08
C GLU A 159 -31.44 20.46 2.51
N SER A 160 -31.90 19.62 1.58
CA SER A 160 -32.57 18.36 1.93
C SER A 160 -31.65 17.42 2.70
N LEU A 161 -30.38 17.34 2.28
CA LEU A 161 -29.34 16.52 2.94
C LEU A 161 -28.96 17.04 4.33
N SER A 162 -29.14 18.34 4.58
CA SER A 162 -28.86 18.96 5.87
C SER A 162 -29.66 18.28 7.00
N THR A 163 -30.93 17.94 6.74
CA THR A 163 -31.80 17.21 7.67
C THR A 163 -31.41 15.75 7.85
N LEU A 164 -30.73 15.15 6.86
CA LEU A 164 -30.28 13.76 6.92
C LEU A 164 -28.96 13.61 7.68
N PHE A 165 -28.05 14.57 7.54
CA PHE A 165 -26.70 14.50 8.10
C PHE A 165 -26.43 15.45 9.27
N GLY A 166 -27.45 16.23 9.68
CA GLY A 166 -27.45 17.01 10.92
C GLY A 166 -26.62 18.29 10.86
N PHE A 167 -26.66 19.01 9.74
CA PHE A 167 -26.04 20.34 9.59
C PHE A 167 -27.08 21.36 9.11
N LYS A 168 -26.77 22.66 9.17
CA LYS A 168 -27.63 23.75 8.62
C LYS A 168 -27.06 24.35 7.35
N THR A 169 -25.75 24.59 7.30
CA THR A 169 -25.06 25.19 6.15
C THR A 169 -23.79 24.41 5.82
N PHE A 170 -23.33 24.55 4.58
CA PHE A 170 -22.09 23.95 4.09
C PHE A 170 -21.29 24.96 3.26
N SER A 171 -19.97 24.79 3.20
CA SER A 171 -19.09 25.62 2.38
C SER A 171 -17.92 24.81 1.82
N TYR A 172 -17.64 25.01 0.52
CA TYR A 172 -16.48 24.42 -0.13
C TYR A 172 -15.23 25.28 0.09
N SER A 173 -14.08 24.64 0.26
CA SER A 173 -12.79 25.31 0.43
C SER A 173 -11.63 24.43 0.00
N SER A 174 -10.61 25.05 -0.59
CA SER A 174 -9.26 24.48 -0.79
C SER A 174 -8.25 25.05 0.21
N LYS A 175 -8.72 25.77 1.24
CA LYS A 175 -7.87 26.41 2.27
C LYS A 175 -7.87 25.64 3.60
N ARG A 176 -8.43 24.44 3.63
CA ARG A 176 -8.41 23.53 4.79
C ARG A 176 -7.41 22.44 4.51
N ASP A 177 -6.40 22.31 5.36
CA ASP A 177 -5.29 21.39 5.16
C ASP A 177 -5.12 20.40 6.31
N ARG A 178 -6.03 20.44 7.29
CA ARG A 178 -6.06 19.55 8.45
C ARG A 178 -7.47 19.06 8.76
N ILE A 179 -7.56 17.83 9.23
CA ILE A 179 -8.73 17.27 9.90
C ILE A 179 -8.32 16.92 11.33
N ILE A 180 -9.07 17.45 12.30
CA ILE A 180 -8.82 17.34 13.73
C ILE A 180 -9.94 16.50 14.34
N LEU A 181 -9.60 15.33 14.90
CA LEU A 181 -10.57 14.42 15.50
C LEU A 181 -11.03 14.90 16.88
N GLU A 182 -12.34 14.90 17.07
CA GLU A 182 -12.98 15.18 18.35
C GLU A 182 -12.99 13.91 19.20
N THR A 183 -11.82 13.48 19.68
CA THR A 183 -11.65 12.18 20.37
C THR A 183 -12.52 11.98 21.62
N GLY A 184 -12.99 13.06 22.24
CA GLY A 184 -13.96 13.03 23.34
C GLY A 184 -15.43 12.93 22.91
N ALA A 185 -15.75 13.06 21.62
CA ALA A 185 -17.13 13.10 21.12
C ALA A 185 -17.77 11.71 20.99
N SER A 186 -16.98 10.66 20.74
CA SER A 186 -17.48 9.29 20.53
C SER A 186 -16.38 8.25 20.57
N ASP A 187 -16.73 7.02 20.98
CA ASP A 187 -15.87 5.83 20.86
C ASP A 187 -15.46 5.49 19.41
N LEU A 188 -16.10 6.10 18.41
CA LEU A 188 -15.75 5.90 17.00
C LEU A 188 -14.37 6.48 16.64
N VAL A 189 -13.92 7.47 17.41
CA VAL A 189 -12.65 8.20 17.20
C VAL A 189 -11.72 8.12 18.42
N SER A 190 -12.10 7.40 19.48
CA SER A 190 -11.29 7.28 20.71
C SER A 190 -10.02 6.45 20.53
N PHE A 191 -9.93 5.68 19.43
CA PHE A 191 -8.72 4.95 19.05
C PHE A 191 -7.53 5.87 18.75
N ALA A 192 -7.79 7.12 18.34
CA ALA A 192 -6.78 8.10 18.00
C ALA A 192 -6.13 8.63 19.29
N VAL A 193 -4.99 8.06 19.64
CA VAL A 193 -4.25 8.40 20.87
C VAL A 193 -3.00 9.20 20.56
N ASP A 194 -2.40 8.97 19.39
CA ASP A 194 -1.23 9.70 18.90
C ASP A 194 -1.62 11.08 18.34
N PRO A 195 -0.77 12.12 18.50
CA PRO A 195 -1.02 13.41 17.89
C PRO A 195 -1.27 13.34 16.38
N LEU A 196 -0.57 12.47 15.64
CA LEU A 196 -0.74 12.31 14.19
C LEU A 196 -1.95 11.46 13.80
N GLU A 197 -2.61 10.81 14.75
CA GLU A 197 -3.95 10.24 14.54
C GLU A 197 -5.06 11.26 14.84
N LYS A 198 -4.81 12.16 15.80
CA LYS A 198 -5.74 13.20 16.23
C LYS A 198 -5.82 14.35 15.24
N GLU A 199 -4.72 14.68 14.59
CA GLU A 199 -4.66 15.71 13.55
C GLU A 199 -3.98 15.14 12.31
N ILE A 200 -4.76 14.92 11.25
CA ILE A 200 -4.29 14.37 9.98
C ILE A 200 -4.23 15.47 8.90
N ARG A 201 -3.33 15.31 7.92
CA ARG A 201 -3.11 16.31 6.86
C ARG A 201 -3.86 15.93 5.59
N ILE A 202 -4.48 16.92 4.96
CA ILE A 202 -5.12 16.79 3.64
C ILE A 202 -4.57 17.81 2.64
N GLY A 203 -3.41 18.38 2.95
CA GLY A 203 -2.78 19.44 2.19
C GLY A 203 -1.59 20.06 2.92
N ASN A 204 -0.81 20.83 2.18
CA ASN A 204 0.29 21.62 2.73
C ASN A 204 0.28 23.03 2.13
N LEU A 205 -0.43 23.95 2.81
CA LEU A 205 -0.58 25.32 2.34
C LEU A 205 0.71 26.16 2.39
N ASN A 206 1.79 25.61 2.95
CA ASN A 206 3.11 26.24 2.93
C ASN A 206 3.85 25.99 1.60
N THR A 207 3.50 24.91 0.88
CA THR A 207 4.17 24.50 -0.36
C THR A 207 3.27 24.66 -1.58
N THR A 208 1.96 24.51 -1.41
CA THR A 208 0.96 24.77 -2.46
C THR A 208 -0.04 25.85 -2.03
N PRO A 209 -0.60 26.64 -2.98
CA PRO A 209 -1.62 27.63 -2.64
C PRO A 209 -2.94 26.97 -2.20
N ASP A 210 -3.18 25.72 -2.59
CA ASP A 210 -4.43 24.99 -2.38
C ASP A 210 -4.15 23.59 -1.80
N ALA A 211 -4.94 23.23 -0.80
CA ALA A 211 -5.06 21.89 -0.25
C ALA A 211 -6.16 21.09 -0.98
N PHE A 212 -6.41 19.85 -0.55
CA PHE A 212 -7.49 19.04 -1.10
C PHE A 212 -8.84 19.74 -0.95
N HIS A 213 -9.66 19.69 -2.00
CA HIS A 213 -10.97 20.34 -1.99
C HIS A 213 -11.90 19.64 -1.00
N SER A 214 -12.51 20.42 -0.10
CA SER A 214 -13.31 19.90 1.00
C SER A 214 -14.62 20.68 1.21
N CYS A 215 -15.64 20.00 1.73
CA CYS A 215 -16.93 20.55 2.14
C CYS A 215 -17.05 20.60 3.67
N GLY A 216 -17.08 21.80 4.24
CA GLY A 216 -17.18 22.00 5.69
C GLY A 216 -18.60 22.30 6.12
N TYR A 217 -19.02 21.74 7.26
CA TYR A 217 -20.40 21.84 7.75
C TYR A 217 -20.53 22.72 8.97
N SER A 218 -21.65 23.44 9.10
CA SER A 218 -21.93 24.37 10.20
C SER A 218 -23.37 24.27 10.69
N GLY A 219 -23.59 24.72 11.94
CA GLY A 219 -24.90 24.65 12.60
C GLY A 219 -25.34 23.21 12.87
N LEU A 220 -24.46 22.44 13.49
CA LEU A 220 -24.61 21.00 13.68
C LEU A 220 -25.66 20.66 14.75
N GLU A 221 -26.39 19.57 14.55
CA GLU A 221 -27.33 19.04 15.55
C GLU A 221 -26.62 18.26 16.67
N TYR A 222 -25.49 17.63 16.37
CA TYR A 222 -24.67 16.86 17.31
C TYR A 222 -23.20 17.29 17.22
N GLN A 223 -22.42 16.97 18.24
CA GLN A 223 -20.97 17.14 18.19
C GLN A 223 -20.39 16.32 17.02
N PRO A 224 -19.60 16.94 16.13
CA PRO A 224 -19.00 16.25 15.00
C PRO A 224 -17.95 15.24 15.47
N LEU A 225 -17.58 14.30 14.60
CA LEU A 225 -16.45 13.40 14.85
C LEU A 225 -15.11 14.06 14.54
N ALA A 226 -15.11 15.05 13.66
CA ALA A 226 -13.91 15.78 13.30
C ALA A 226 -14.23 17.19 12.78
N LEU A 227 -13.27 18.10 12.95
CA LEU A 227 -13.29 19.48 12.48
C LEU A 227 -12.20 19.71 11.44
N PHE A 228 -12.40 20.66 10.54
CA PHE A 228 -11.31 21.28 9.79
C PHE A 228 -10.63 22.36 10.65
N ASN A 229 -9.43 22.79 10.24
CA ASN A 229 -8.71 23.87 10.92
C ASN A 229 -9.39 25.26 10.86
N ASP A 230 -10.45 25.43 10.06
CA ASP A 230 -11.29 26.63 10.08
C ASP A 230 -12.48 26.55 11.07
N GLY A 231 -12.59 25.45 11.82
CA GLY A 231 -13.64 25.19 12.81
C GLY A 231 -14.94 24.63 12.25
N THR A 232 -15.07 24.48 10.94
CA THR A 232 -16.23 23.76 10.35
C THR A 232 -16.08 22.25 10.54
N ALA A 233 -17.19 21.51 10.58
CA ALA A 233 -17.10 20.05 10.71
C ALA A 233 -16.58 19.41 9.42
N ALA A 234 -15.58 18.54 9.59
CA ALA A 234 -15.06 17.65 8.57
C ALA A 234 -15.80 16.31 8.53
N ILE A 235 -16.30 15.83 9.67
CA ILE A 235 -17.12 14.63 9.74
C ILE A 235 -18.33 14.91 10.63
N THR A 236 -19.51 15.00 10.02
CA THR A 236 -20.76 15.18 10.76
C THR A 236 -21.22 13.87 11.39
N ARG A 237 -22.09 14.00 12.37
CA ARG A 237 -22.79 12.88 13.00
C ARG A 237 -24.23 13.30 13.26
N LYS A 238 -25.17 12.45 12.87
CA LYS A 238 -26.57 12.54 13.27
C LYS A 238 -27.02 11.19 13.81
N ILE A 239 -27.61 11.21 14.99
CA ILE A 239 -28.17 10.01 15.62
C ILE A 239 -29.69 10.05 15.45
N TYR A 240 -30.24 8.96 14.95
CA TYR A 240 -31.67 8.69 14.92
C TYR A 240 -32.03 7.75 16.07
N ASN A 241 -33.32 7.57 16.36
CA ASN A 241 -33.77 6.69 17.46
C ASN A 241 -33.12 5.31 17.43
N HIS A 242 -32.97 4.72 16.23
CA HIS A 242 -32.40 3.39 16.06
C HIS A 242 -31.19 3.33 15.12
N GLY A 243 -30.91 4.39 14.36
CA GLY A 243 -29.87 4.41 13.32
C GLY A 243 -29.00 5.67 13.37
N ALA A 244 -28.16 5.87 12.36
CA ALA A 244 -27.23 6.99 12.33
C ALA A 244 -26.91 7.44 10.89
N ALA A 245 -26.44 8.68 10.75
CA ALA A 245 -25.92 9.19 9.49
C ALA A 245 -24.64 9.99 9.73
N TYR A 246 -23.64 9.76 8.88
CA TYR A 246 -22.34 10.39 8.92
C TYR A 246 -22.01 10.97 7.54
N CYS A 247 -21.53 12.21 7.51
CA CYS A 247 -21.07 12.83 6.27
C CYS A 247 -19.62 13.28 6.41
N PHE A 248 -18.77 12.79 5.51
CA PHE A 248 -17.38 13.21 5.37
C PHE A 248 -17.31 14.39 4.41
N GLY A 249 -16.65 15.45 4.83
CA GLY A 249 -16.46 16.69 4.08
C GLY A 249 -15.34 16.62 3.04
N LEU A 250 -15.02 15.42 2.55
CA LEU A 250 -14.06 15.20 1.47
C LEU A 250 -14.48 13.96 0.67
N ASP A 251 -14.20 13.96 -0.63
CA ASP A 251 -14.30 12.75 -1.44
C ASP A 251 -13.15 11.78 -1.11
N LEU A 252 -13.41 10.84 -0.19
CA LEU A 252 -12.41 9.86 0.25
C LEU A 252 -11.97 8.93 -0.89
N GLY A 253 -12.84 8.67 -1.88
CA GLY A 253 -12.50 7.88 -3.05
C GLY A 253 -11.42 8.58 -3.87
N LEU A 254 -11.65 9.84 -4.24
CA LEU A 254 -10.65 10.67 -4.94
C LEU A 254 -9.38 10.86 -4.09
N PHE A 255 -9.51 11.16 -2.80
CA PHE A 255 -8.37 11.40 -1.92
C PHE A 255 -7.44 10.17 -1.88
N THR A 256 -8.01 8.98 -1.71
CA THR A 256 -7.26 7.71 -1.72
C THR A 256 -6.51 7.50 -3.05
N LEU A 257 -7.15 7.83 -4.17
CA LEU A 257 -6.56 7.65 -5.49
C LEU A 257 -5.39 8.59 -5.74
N ILE A 258 -5.51 9.86 -5.36
CA ILE A 258 -4.42 10.83 -5.49
C ILE A 258 -3.21 10.36 -4.69
N THR A 259 -3.41 9.97 -3.43
CA THR A 259 -2.30 9.63 -2.53
C THR A 259 -1.68 8.27 -2.89
N GLN A 260 -2.48 7.22 -3.16
CA GLN A 260 -1.94 5.90 -3.54
C GLN A 260 -1.26 5.88 -4.92
N ASN A 261 -1.49 6.88 -5.77
CA ASN A 261 -0.73 7.06 -7.01
C ASN A 261 0.43 8.05 -6.87
N ASN A 262 0.73 8.51 -5.65
CA ASN A 262 1.78 9.48 -5.35
C ASN A 262 1.65 10.78 -6.18
N LEU A 263 0.41 11.27 -6.30
CA LEU A 263 0.05 12.47 -7.06
C LEU A 263 -0.32 13.64 -6.14
N ASP A 264 -0.30 13.44 -4.82
CA ASP A 264 -0.49 14.54 -3.89
C ASP A 264 0.71 15.49 -3.92
N SER A 265 0.48 16.70 -3.44
CA SER A 265 1.48 17.76 -3.42
C SER A 265 1.98 17.96 -2.00
N ASP A 266 2.78 17.00 -1.52
CA ASP A 266 3.50 17.11 -0.25
C ASP A 266 2.55 17.16 0.97
N TYR A 267 1.55 16.26 1.01
CA TYR A 267 0.59 16.21 2.12
C TYR A 267 1.20 15.63 3.40
N GLN A 268 2.18 14.75 3.26
CA GLN A 268 2.91 14.08 4.33
C GLN A 268 3.68 15.04 5.23
N ASN A 269 3.95 14.63 6.47
CA ASN A 269 4.80 15.38 7.41
C ASN A 269 6.29 15.16 7.13
N THR A 270 6.64 13.96 6.67
CA THR A 270 8.01 13.53 6.41
C THR A 270 7.99 12.55 5.25
N TYR A 271 9.06 12.52 4.44
CA TYR A 271 9.17 11.59 3.31
C TYR A 271 9.15 10.10 3.71
N VAL A 272 9.79 9.73 4.82
CA VAL A 272 9.93 8.34 5.28
C VAL A 272 10.39 8.34 6.75
N ASN A 273 10.42 7.17 7.42
CA ASN A 273 10.83 7.00 8.83
C ASN A 273 9.90 7.69 9.86
N GLY A 274 8.79 8.28 9.41
CA GLY A 274 7.80 8.94 10.25
C GLY A 274 6.49 8.15 10.32
N PHE A 275 5.64 8.51 11.28
CA PHE A 275 4.30 7.94 11.37
C PHE A 275 3.31 8.81 10.59
N GLU A 276 2.79 8.28 9.49
CA GLU A 276 1.86 9.01 8.61
C GLU A 276 0.58 8.19 8.39
N PRO A 277 -0.44 8.31 9.27
CA PRO A 277 -1.59 7.41 9.28
C PRO A 277 -2.85 8.01 8.63
N THR A 278 -2.73 9.07 7.82
CA THR A 278 -3.89 9.87 7.36
C THR A 278 -5.00 9.02 6.72
N LEU A 279 -4.69 8.17 5.73
CA LEU A 279 -5.71 7.28 5.15
C LEU A 279 -6.15 6.21 6.16
N ASP A 280 -5.20 5.64 6.91
CA ASP A 280 -5.48 4.59 7.89
C ASP A 280 -6.54 5.07 8.91
N VAL A 281 -6.39 6.29 9.44
CA VAL A 281 -7.33 6.93 10.36
C VAL A 281 -8.71 7.11 9.74
N LEU A 282 -8.80 7.65 8.52
CA LEU A 282 -10.09 7.86 7.84
C LEU A 282 -10.85 6.55 7.63
N TYR A 283 -10.15 5.48 7.24
CA TYR A 283 -10.75 4.16 7.06
C TYR A 283 -11.01 3.43 8.39
N LEU A 284 -10.22 3.67 9.44
CA LEU A 284 -10.50 3.16 10.79
C LEU A 284 -11.77 3.77 11.38
N ILE A 285 -12.07 5.05 11.10
CA ILE A 285 -13.36 5.65 11.48
C ILE A 285 -14.51 4.92 10.78
N ILE A 286 -14.40 4.64 9.48
CA ILE A 286 -15.40 3.86 8.73
C ILE A 286 -15.54 2.44 9.30
N LYS A 287 -14.42 1.80 9.65
CA LYS A 287 -14.41 0.48 10.31
C LYS A 287 -15.16 0.53 11.63
N ASN A 288 -14.91 1.52 12.48
CA ASN A 288 -15.61 1.64 13.75
C ASN A 288 -17.10 1.92 13.57
N ILE A 289 -17.49 2.70 12.55
CA ILE A 289 -18.91 2.90 12.20
C ILE A 289 -19.53 1.56 11.78
N TYR A 290 -18.85 0.78 10.93
CA TYR A 290 -19.31 -0.53 10.50
C TYR A 290 -19.45 -1.50 11.67
N LEU A 291 -18.42 -1.67 12.49
CA LEU A 291 -18.42 -2.59 13.64
C LEU A 291 -19.49 -2.25 14.67
N LYS A 292 -19.77 -0.96 14.89
CA LYS A 292 -20.81 -0.52 15.81
C LYS A 292 -22.23 -0.73 15.27
N SER A 293 -22.40 -0.72 13.95
CA SER A 293 -23.73 -0.70 13.32
C SER A 293 -24.16 -2.05 12.73
N ALA A 294 -23.22 -2.85 12.25
CA ALA A 294 -23.51 -4.15 11.66
C ALA A 294 -23.98 -5.13 12.73
N LYS A 295 -25.03 -5.91 12.45
CA LYS A 295 -25.55 -6.91 13.41
C LYS A 295 -24.66 -8.13 13.57
N VAL A 296 -23.86 -8.43 12.54
CA VAL A 296 -23.01 -9.63 12.46
C VAL A 296 -21.67 -9.25 11.78
N PRO A 297 -20.83 -8.43 12.43
CA PRO A 297 -19.56 -8.03 11.84
C PRO A 297 -18.56 -9.19 11.93
N VAL A 298 -18.24 -9.79 10.79
CA VAL A 298 -17.21 -10.85 10.68
C VAL A 298 -16.25 -10.47 9.56
N TYR A 299 -14.95 -10.45 9.85
CA TYR A 299 -13.95 -9.96 8.91
C TYR A 299 -12.58 -10.64 9.10
N PRO A 300 -11.74 -10.73 8.05
CA PRO A 300 -10.39 -11.27 8.22
C PRO A 300 -9.51 -10.23 8.93
N GLY A 301 -8.57 -10.67 9.77
CA GLY A 301 -7.51 -9.80 10.28
C GLY A 301 -6.48 -9.48 9.19
N SER A 302 -5.68 -8.43 9.43
CA SER A 302 -4.69 -7.90 8.48
C SER A 302 -3.26 -8.41 8.70
N VAL A 303 -3.04 -9.19 9.76
CA VAL A 303 -1.71 -9.70 10.14
C VAL A 303 -1.75 -11.23 10.25
N PRO A 304 -0.82 -11.97 9.61
CA PRO A 304 -0.77 -13.42 9.72
C PRO A 304 -0.49 -13.90 11.16
N SER A 305 -0.88 -15.14 11.45
CA SER A 305 -0.61 -15.85 12.70
C SER A 305 -1.14 -15.13 13.96
N GLY A 306 -2.12 -14.23 13.79
CA GLY A 306 -2.70 -13.44 14.89
C GLY A 306 -1.70 -12.49 15.57
N LYS A 307 -0.59 -12.16 14.90
CA LYS A 307 0.41 -11.21 15.40
C LYS A 307 -0.13 -9.78 15.35
N LYS A 308 0.56 -8.83 15.99
CA LYS A 308 0.10 -7.43 16.07
C LYS A 308 0.48 -6.59 14.86
N VAL A 309 1.56 -6.94 14.18
CA VAL A 309 2.11 -6.19 13.05
C VAL A 309 2.82 -7.13 12.10
N SER A 310 2.76 -6.85 10.80
CA SER A 310 3.58 -7.55 9.80
C SER A 310 4.86 -6.75 9.57
N VAL A 311 6.02 -7.38 9.69
CA VAL A 311 7.30 -6.75 9.40
C VAL A 311 7.95 -7.43 8.20
N LEU A 312 8.27 -6.62 7.19
CA LEU A 312 9.09 -7.03 6.06
C LEU A 312 10.46 -6.39 6.23
N ILE A 313 11.49 -7.20 6.45
CA ILE A 313 12.87 -6.74 6.32
C ILE A 313 13.27 -6.93 4.86
N THR A 314 13.70 -5.86 4.22
CA THR A 314 14.11 -5.84 2.82
C THR A 314 15.48 -5.22 2.66
N HIS A 315 16.25 -5.73 1.71
CA HIS A 315 17.60 -5.29 1.45
C HIS A 315 17.82 -4.93 -0.02
N ASP A 316 18.39 -3.78 -0.29
CA ASP A 316 18.74 -3.36 -1.66
C ASP A 316 20.20 -3.72 -1.92
N VAL A 317 20.42 -4.75 -2.75
CA VAL A 317 21.74 -5.28 -3.10
C VAL A 317 22.16 -4.67 -4.44
N ASP A 318 22.64 -3.44 -4.38
CA ASP A 318 22.92 -2.54 -5.50
C ASP A 318 24.41 -2.17 -5.65
N THR A 319 25.28 -2.79 -4.85
CA THR A 319 26.74 -2.61 -4.91
C THR A 319 27.48 -3.93 -4.85
N LYS A 320 28.73 -3.94 -5.34
CA LYS A 320 29.61 -5.12 -5.21
C LYS A 320 29.80 -5.56 -3.75
N ALA A 321 29.92 -4.62 -2.82
CA ALA A 321 30.11 -4.92 -1.40
C ALA A 321 28.87 -5.58 -0.78
N ALA A 322 27.68 -5.10 -1.15
CA ALA A 322 26.41 -5.62 -0.68
C ALA A 322 26.27 -7.13 -0.95
N MET A 323 26.69 -7.61 -2.13
CA MET A 323 26.64 -9.05 -2.49
C MET A 323 27.21 -9.97 -1.41
N LYS A 324 28.39 -9.63 -0.87
CA LYS A 324 29.03 -10.45 0.16
C LYS A 324 28.48 -10.17 1.55
N ASN A 325 28.25 -8.89 1.86
CA ASN A 325 27.76 -8.47 3.17
C ASN A 325 26.37 -9.01 3.49
N SER A 326 25.51 -9.19 2.49
CA SER A 326 24.17 -9.79 2.67
C SER A 326 24.19 -11.13 3.39
N LEU A 327 25.27 -11.92 3.29
CA LEU A 327 25.40 -13.18 4.04
C LEU A 327 25.40 -12.98 5.56
N LEU A 328 25.97 -11.87 6.05
CA LEU A 328 25.98 -11.57 7.48
C LEU A 328 24.57 -11.23 7.98
N TYR A 329 23.81 -10.44 7.22
CA TYR A 329 22.42 -10.12 7.52
C TYR A 329 21.54 -11.37 7.46
N GLY A 330 21.71 -12.21 6.43
CA GLY A 330 20.98 -13.47 6.29
C GLY A 330 21.24 -14.46 7.43
N GLU A 331 22.46 -14.50 7.96
CA GLU A 331 22.78 -15.32 9.15
C GLU A 331 22.06 -14.80 10.41
N LEU A 332 22.02 -13.49 10.61
CA LEU A 332 21.26 -12.87 11.71
C LEU A 332 19.78 -13.22 11.60
N GLU A 333 19.20 -13.11 10.41
CA GLU A 333 17.79 -13.44 10.15
C GLU A 333 17.49 -14.91 10.43
N ARG A 334 18.28 -15.80 9.82
CA ARG A 334 18.14 -17.25 9.98
C ARG A 334 18.30 -17.69 11.43
N SER A 335 19.29 -17.15 12.15
CA SER A 335 19.52 -17.50 13.56
C SER A 335 18.41 -17.04 14.50
N ASN A 336 17.60 -16.05 14.08
CA ASN A 336 16.39 -15.61 14.78
C ASN A 336 15.11 -16.28 14.25
N GLY A 337 15.21 -17.21 13.29
CA GLY A 337 14.07 -17.92 12.73
C GLY A 337 13.16 -17.04 11.86
N ILE A 338 13.68 -15.92 11.34
CA ILE A 338 12.93 -15.01 10.46
C ILE A 338 13.44 -15.11 9.02
N LYS A 339 12.71 -14.50 8.08
CA LYS A 339 13.10 -14.39 6.66
C LYS A 339 13.03 -12.94 6.20
N ALA A 340 13.83 -12.61 5.19
CA ALA A 340 13.89 -11.29 4.58
C ALA A 340 13.94 -11.37 3.04
N THR A 341 13.76 -10.23 2.40
CA THR A 341 13.80 -10.08 0.94
C THR A 341 15.03 -9.31 0.52
N TYR A 342 15.77 -9.76 -0.49
CA TYR A 342 16.93 -9.08 -1.03
C TYR A 342 16.66 -8.71 -2.48
N TYR A 343 16.38 -7.43 -2.73
CA TYR A 343 16.23 -6.86 -4.06
C TYR A 343 17.62 -6.73 -4.70
N LEU A 344 17.93 -7.64 -5.62
CA LEU A 344 19.23 -7.72 -6.28
C LEU A 344 19.25 -6.96 -7.60
N GLN A 345 20.19 -6.01 -7.72
CA GLN A 345 20.48 -5.39 -9.01
C GLN A 345 21.25 -6.40 -9.87
N THR A 346 20.75 -6.69 -11.07
CA THR A 346 21.39 -7.62 -12.00
C THR A 346 22.49 -6.93 -12.81
N LYS A 347 23.42 -6.23 -12.15
CA LYS A 347 24.46 -5.41 -12.81
C LYS A 347 25.53 -6.26 -13.50
N TYR A 348 25.29 -6.63 -14.75
CA TYR A 348 26.26 -7.32 -15.63
C TYR A 348 27.07 -6.34 -16.50
N ILE A 349 26.93 -5.02 -16.30
CA ILE A 349 27.63 -4.00 -17.07
C ILE A 349 28.45 -3.14 -16.12
N ARG A 350 29.73 -3.01 -16.42
CA ARG A 350 30.63 -2.05 -15.77
C ARG A 350 30.43 -0.69 -16.40
N ASP A 351 30.11 0.31 -15.59
CA ASP A 351 29.84 1.66 -16.08
C ASP A 351 30.19 2.72 -15.01
N GLY A 352 29.67 3.94 -15.14
CA GLY A 352 29.95 5.05 -14.23
C GLY A 352 29.36 4.88 -12.81
N GLN A 353 28.48 3.90 -12.60
CA GLN A 353 27.85 3.66 -11.30
C GLN A 353 28.69 2.70 -10.44
N ASP A 354 29.03 1.53 -10.98
CA ASP A 354 29.85 0.51 -10.30
C ASP A 354 30.45 -0.48 -11.33
N GLU A 355 31.34 -1.35 -10.86
CA GLU A 355 31.78 -2.56 -11.55
C GLU A 355 30.60 -3.52 -11.79
N SER A 356 30.75 -4.43 -12.75
CA SER A 356 29.81 -5.55 -12.87
C SER A 356 29.98 -6.50 -11.69
N PHE A 357 28.94 -6.63 -10.86
CA PHE A 357 28.92 -7.53 -9.72
C PHE A 357 27.94 -8.71 -9.87
N PHE A 358 27.04 -8.69 -10.86
CA PHE A 358 26.27 -9.89 -11.23
C PHE A 358 27.10 -10.76 -12.18
N ASN A 359 27.92 -11.65 -11.60
CA ASN A 359 28.91 -12.46 -12.29
C ASN A 359 29.14 -13.81 -11.57
N TYR A 360 29.91 -14.72 -12.18
CA TYR A 360 30.16 -16.06 -11.62
C TYR A 360 30.87 -16.06 -10.24
N GLU A 361 31.60 -15.01 -9.91
CA GLU A 361 32.31 -14.89 -8.62
C GLU A 361 31.32 -14.61 -7.48
N ASN A 362 30.35 -13.72 -7.69
CA ASN A 362 29.46 -13.24 -6.63
C ASN A 362 28.11 -13.95 -6.55
N ILE A 363 27.61 -14.56 -7.65
CA ILE A 363 26.36 -15.33 -7.65
C ILE A 363 26.30 -16.39 -6.52
N PRO A 364 27.38 -17.13 -6.21
CA PRO A 364 27.37 -18.08 -5.09
C PRO A 364 26.96 -17.48 -3.74
N TYR A 365 27.24 -16.20 -3.47
CA TYR A 365 26.78 -15.55 -2.23
C TYR A 365 25.26 -15.47 -2.17
N MET A 366 24.61 -15.13 -3.29
CA MET A 366 23.14 -15.06 -3.36
C MET A 366 22.49 -16.45 -3.34
N ILE A 367 23.15 -17.48 -3.89
CA ILE A 367 22.71 -18.87 -3.74
C ILE A 367 22.74 -19.30 -2.28
N ALA A 368 23.83 -18.99 -1.56
CA ALA A 368 23.95 -19.29 -0.14
C ALA A 368 22.88 -18.56 0.69
N LEU A 369 22.63 -17.28 0.40
CA LEU A 369 21.60 -16.47 1.04
C LEU A 369 20.20 -17.04 0.81
N LYS A 370 19.88 -17.45 -0.42
CA LYS A 370 18.64 -18.17 -0.72
C LYS A 370 18.54 -19.49 0.06
N GLY A 371 19.64 -20.22 0.20
CA GLY A 371 19.71 -21.42 1.04
C GLY A 371 19.45 -21.17 2.53
N MET A 372 19.58 -19.92 3.00
CA MET A 372 19.20 -19.50 4.36
C MET A 372 17.70 -19.18 4.50
N GLY A 373 16.93 -19.21 3.41
CA GLY A 373 15.49 -18.93 3.40
C GLY A 373 15.10 -17.54 2.89
N ALA A 374 16.07 -16.75 2.43
CA ALA A 374 15.82 -15.43 1.86
C ALA A 374 15.09 -15.49 0.51
N GLU A 375 14.24 -14.49 0.25
CA GLU A 375 13.76 -14.21 -1.10
C GLU A 375 14.81 -13.37 -1.85
N ILE A 376 15.21 -13.80 -3.05
CA ILE A 376 15.98 -12.96 -3.97
C ILE A 376 15.00 -12.32 -4.95
N ALA A 377 14.85 -11.00 -4.90
CA ALA A 377 13.90 -10.20 -5.68
C ALA A 377 14.62 -9.31 -6.69
N SER A 378 13.88 -8.61 -7.55
CA SER A 378 14.44 -7.82 -8.65
C SER A 378 14.63 -6.36 -8.29
N HIS A 379 15.85 -5.84 -8.52
CA HIS A 379 16.18 -4.43 -8.36
C HIS A 379 16.69 -3.80 -9.65
N SER A 380 16.03 -4.12 -10.77
CA SER A 380 16.40 -3.67 -12.12
C SER A 380 17.79 -4.14 -12.60
N VAL A 381 18.21 -3.67 -13.77
CA VAL A 381 19.55 -3.93 -14.33
C VAL A 381 20.47 -2.75 -14.05
N SER A 382 20.02 -1.54 -14.38
CA SER A 382 20.88 -0.35 -14.44
C SER A 382 20.80 0.54 -13.21
N HIS A 383 19.74 0.41 -12.40
CA HIS A 383 19.47 1.30 -11.28
C HIS A 383 19.54 2.79 -11.70
N THR A 384 18.90 3.12 -12.83
CA THR A 384 18.96 4.48 -13.41
C THR A 384 18.21 5.50 -12.54
N PRO A 385 18.77 6.71 -12.32
CA PRO A 385 18.07 7.81 -11.65
C PRO A 385 16.92 8.38 -12.49
N PHE A 386 16.84 8.07 -13.80
CA PHE A 386 15.79 8.54 -14.69
C PHE A 386 14.59 7.61 -14.80
N PHE A 387 14.46 6.61 -13.92
CA PHE A 387 13.53 5.48 -14.06
C PHE A 387 12.09 5.87 -14.43
N GLN A 388 11.56 6.93 -13.83
CA GLN A 388 10.20 7.42 -14.12
C GLN A 388 9.99 7.95 -15.56
N PHE A 389 11.06 8.37 -16.23
CA PHE A 389 11.03 9.05 -17.53
C PHE A 389 11.41 8.13 -18.70
N ILE A 390 12.04 6.98 -18.43
CA ILE A 390 12.52 6.10 -19.49
C ILE A 390 11.34 5.56 -20.32
N PRO A 391 11.54 5.33 -21.63
CA PRO A 391 10.49 4.79 -22.48
C PRO A 391 10.13 3.36 -22.05
N VAL A 392 8.92 2.91 -22.43
CA VAL A 392 8.43 1.56 -22.09
C VAL A 392 9.31 0.46 -22.65
N GLY A 393 9.85 0.63 -23.86
CA GLY A 393 10.51 -0.45 -24.61
C GLY A 393 9.56 -1.16 -25.56
N VAL A 394 10.10 -2.09 -26.35
CA VAL A 394 9.40 -2.82 -27.41
C VAL A 394 9.00 -4.23 -26.99
N GLY A 395 9.49 -4.72 -25.84
CA GLY A 395 9.18 -6.04 -25.26
C GLY A 395 10.08 -7.18 -25.71
N ASN A 396 11.06 -6.93 -26.58
CA ASN A 396 12.04 -7.91 -27.07
C ASN A 396 13.44 -7.73 -26.45
N GLU A 397 13.57 -6.86 -25.45
CA GLU A 397 14.80 -6.62 -24.71
C GLU A 397 15.30 -7.92 -24.07
N LYS A 398 16.53 -8.33 -24.33
CA LYS A 398 17.04 -9.61 -23.83
C LYS A 398 18.50 -9.52 -23.47
N TYR A 399 18.91 -10.28 -22.47
CA TYR A 399 20.31 -10.54 -22.20
C TYR A 399 20.95 -11.34 -23.35
N PRO A 400 22.20 -11.03 -23.77
CA PRO A 400 23.04 -9.90 -23.35
C PRO A 400 22.89 -8.64 -24.24
N ASP A 401 21.89 -8.58 -25.13
CA ASP A 401 21.71 -7.51 -26.12
C ASP A 401 21.20 -6.20 -25.51
N TYR A 402 20.37 -6.28 -24.47
CA TYR A 402 19.95 -5.13 -23.68
C TYR A 402 21.14 -4.61 -22.87
N GLN A 403 21.53 -3.36 -23.06
CA GLN A 403 22.76 -2.83 -22.50
C GLN A 403 22.54 -1.41 -21.98
N PRO A 404 21.74 -1.23 -20.91
CA PRO A 404 21.60 0.06 -20.26
C PRO A 404 22.95 0.51 -19.71
N TYR A 405 23.27 1.79 -19.83
CA TYR A 405 24.61 2.29 -19.53
C TYR A 405 24.56 3.61 -18.77
N TYR A 406 25.06 3.59 -17.54
CA TYR A 406 25.12 4.77 -16.69
C TYR A 406 26.47 5.48 -16.85
N VAL A 407 26.49 6.79 -17.09
CA VAL A 407 27.73 7.59 -17.10
C VAL A 407 27.81 8.51 -15.90
N THR A 408 26.74 9.26 -15.62
CA THR A 408 26.60 10.13 -14.45
C THR A 408 25.14 10.15 -14.00
N ASN A 409 24.87 10.76 -12.85
CA ASN A 409 23.50 10.95 -12.36
C ASN A 409 22.60 11.67 -13.40
N PHE A 410 23.19 12.49 -14.27
CA PHE A 410 22.47 13.27 -15.29
C PHE A 410 22.65 12.74 -16.72
N SER A 411 23.28 11.58 -16.90
CA SER A 411 23.56 11.04 -18.23
C SER A 411 23.59 9.52 -18.23
N THR A 412 22.52 8.94 -18.77
CA THR A 412 22.34 7.50 -18.90
C THR A 412 21.77 7.14 -20.29
N PHE A 413 21.88 5.88 -20.72
CA PHE A 413 21.63 5.45 -22.10
C PHE A 413 20.99 4.05 -22.19
N ASN A 414 20.26 3.82 -23.28
CA ASN A 414 19.66 2.54 -23.71
C ASN A 414 18.58 1.96 -22.78
N GLU A 415 18.16 2.65 -21.73
CA GLU A 415 17.19 2.11 -20.77
C GLU A 415 15.77 2.09 -21.32
N THR A 416 15.06 1.03 -20.97
CA THR A 416 13.62 0.90 -21.21
C THR A 416 12.99 0.18 -20.01
N LEU A 417 11.74 0.49 -19.68
CA LEU A 417 11.05 -0.17 -18.55
C LEU A 417 11.02 -1.70 -18.73
N LEU A 418 10.61 -2.18 -19.90
CA LEU A 418 10.53 -3.61 -20.19
C LEU A 418 11.92 -4.27 -20.13
N GLY A 419 12.97 -3.60 -20.62
CA GLY A 419 14.33 -4.09 -20.48
C GLY A 419 14.79 -4.22 -19.02
N GLU A 420 14.58 -3.19 -18.19
CA GLU A 420 14.90 -3.22 -16.76
C GLU A 420 14.17 -4.36 -16.03
N PHE A 421 12.93 -4.64 -16.42
CA PHE A 421 12.10 -5.67 -15.79
C PHE A 421 12.42 -7.08 -16.25
N GLN A 422 12.36 -7.33 -17.56
CA GLN A 422 12.36 -8.68 -18.11
C GLN A 422 13.75 -9.30 -18.15
N VAL A 423 14.79 -8.48 -18.36
CA VAL A 423 16.18 -8.95 -18.32
C VAL A 423 16.59 -9.26 -16.89
N SER A 424 16.26 -8.37 -15.94
CA SER A 424 16.54 -8.64 -14.52
C SER A 424 15.82 -9.91 -14.05
N LYS A 425 14.51 -10.03 -14.32
CA LYS A 425 13.74 -11.23 -13.98
C LYS A 425 14.35 -12.50 -14.58
N PHE A 426 14.65 -12.48 -15.87
CA PHE A 426 15.23 -13.63 -16.56
C PHE A 426 16.55 -14.09 -15.90
N LEU A 427 17.46 -13.15 -15.61
CA LEU A 427 18.74 -13.49 -14.99
C LEU A 427 18.54 -14.08 -13.59
N LEU A 428 17.67 -13.50 -12.77
CA LEU A 428 17.37 -14.03 -11.44
C LEU A 428 16.71 -15.42 -11.50
N ASP A 429 15.72 -15.59 -12.35
CA ASP A 429 14.99 -16.85 -12.52
C ASP A 429 15.92 -17.97 -13.02
N TYR A 430 16.80 -17.63 -13.98
CA TYR A 430 17.79 -18.55 -14.55
C TYR A 430 18.84 -18.99 -13.52
N PHE A 431 19.50 -18.06 -12.83
CA PHE A 431 20.62 -18.38 -11.94
C PHE A 431 20.19 -18.93 -10.59
N PHE A 432 18.99 -18.59 -10.12
CA PHE A 432 18.50 -19.04 -8.82
C PHE A 432 17.42 -20.12 -8.91
N ASN A 433 17.03 -20.56 -10.12
CA ASN A 433 15.94 -21.52 -10.35
C ASN A 433 14.67 -21.11 -9.58
N GLN A 434 14.10 -19.98 -9.95
CA GLN A 434 12.95 -19.39 -9.26
C GLN A 434 11.96 -18.71 -10.19
N ASN A 435 10.89 -18.20 -9.58
CA ASN A 435 9.98 -17.26 -10.19
C ASN A 435 9.98 -15.97 -9.35
N THR A 436 10.74 -14.99 -9.82
CA THR A 436 10.85 -13.65 -9.26
C THR A 436 9.57 -12.87 -9.53
N ILE A 437 8.85 -12.47 -8.49
CA ILE A 437 7.57 -11.74 -8.63
C ILE A 437 7.54 -10.42 -7.85
N SER A 438 8.59 -10.13 -7.09
CA SER A 438 8.76 -8.90 -6.31
C SER A 438 9.77 -7.99 -6.99
N PHE A 439 9.43 -6.70 -7.08
CA PHE A 439 10.26 -5.68 -7.73
C PHE A 439 10.40 -4.42 -6.87
N ARG A 440 11.58 -3.80 -6.91
CA ARG A 440 11.84 -2.45 -6.42
C ARG A 440 12.68 -1.69 -7.45
N SER A 441 12.30 -0.47 -7.80
CA SER A 441 13.08 0.37 -8.71
C SER A 441 14.25 1.03 -7.99
N GLY A 442 15.32 1.29 -8.73
CA GLY A 442 16.40 2.14 -8.23
C GLY A 442 15.90 3.56 -7.95
N TYR A 443 16.42 4.18 -6.89
CA TYR A 443 15.98 5.49 -6.39
C TYR A 443 14.47 5.59 -6.10
N LEU A 444 13.78 4.45 -5.95
CA LEU A 444 12.32 4.38 -5.79
C LEU A 444 11.55 5.12 -6.91
N GLY A 445 12.15 5.24 -8.10
CA GLY A 445 11.54 5.94 -9.22
C GLY A 445 10.29 5.24 -9.73
N GLN A 446 9.25 6.00 -10.07
CA GLN A 446 7.97 5.47 -10.52
C GLN A 446 7.57 6.04 -11.88
N SER A 447 7.49 5.18 -12.89
CA SER A 447 6.95 5.58 -14.19
C SER A 447 5.43 5.43 -14.22
N ILE A 448 4.73 6.33 -14.93
CA ILE A 448 3.29 6.22 -15.20
C ILE A 448 2.90 4.91 -15.92
N ARG A 449 3.86 4.22 -16.57
CA ARG A 449 3.66 2.91 -17.22
C ARG A 449 4.29 1.75 -16.45
N MET A 450 4.74 1.96 -15.21
CA MET A 450 5.42 0.95 -14.41
C MET A 450 4.53 -0.27 -14.16
N TYR A 451 3.36 -0.09 -13.55
CA TYR A 451 2.48 -1.21 -13.16
C TYR A 451 2.02 -2.08 -14.33
N PRO A 452 1.54 -1.56 -15.48
CA PRO A 452 1.21 -2.42 -16.61
C PRO A 452 2.44 -3.10 -17.24
N ALA A 453 3.64 -2.51 -17.14
CA ALA A 453 4.88 -3.16 -17.57
C ALA A 453 5.36 -4.24 -16.59
N LEU A 454 5.11 -4.09 -15.29
CA LEU A 454 5.32 -5.15 -14.29
C LEU A 454 4.42 -6.36 -14.58
N ILE A 455 3.14 -6.15 -14.90
CA ILE A 455 2.23 -7.24 -15.30
C ILE A 455 2.73 -7.94 -16.57
N ALA A 456 3.11 -7.16 -17.59
CA ALA A 456 3.58 -7.68 -18.86
C ALA A 456 4.80 -8.60 -18.73
N THR A 457 5.59 -8.41 -17.66
CA THR A 457 6.81 -9.14 -17.38
C THR A 457 6.66 -10.16 -16.24
N GLY A 458 5.44 -10.31 -15.68
CA GLY A 458 5.10 -11.36 -14.72
C GLY A 458 5.43 -11.05 -13.26
N TYR A 459 5.58 -9.78 -12.89
CA TYR A 459 5.66 -9.36 -11.49
C TYR A 459 4.26 -9.21 -10.87
N SER A 460 4.19 -9.37 -9.55
CA SER A 460 2.95 -9.26 -8.77
C SER A 460 3.06 -8.25 -7.63
N TYR A 461 4.28 -8.00 -7.12
CA TYR A 461 4.52 -7.15 -5.98
C TYR A 461 5.54 -6.07 -6.31
N SER A 462 5.25 -4.86 -5.84
CA SER A 462 6.07 -3.67 -5.99
C SER A 462 6.30 -3.03 -4.62
N SER A 463 7.48 -2.44 -4.43
CA SER A 463 7.86 -1.73 -3.20
C SER A 463 8.74 -0.53 -3.56
N CYS A 464 8.14 0.43 -4.28
CA CYS A 464 8.78 1.59 -4.89
C CYS A 464 8.24 2.93 -4.34
N VAL A 465 7.37 2.90 -3.33
CA VAL A 465 6.83 4.11 -2.68
C VAL A 465 7.12 4.07 -1.18
N THR A 466 7.11 5.23 -0.52
CA THR A 466 7.15 5.28 0.94
C THR A 466 5.74 5.31 1.50
N ALA A 467 5.55 4.75 2.70
CA ALA A 467 4.28 4.75 3.41
C ALA A 467 3.77 6.16 3.68
N ASN A 468 4.70 7.10 3.84
CA ASN A 468 4.36 8.48 4.11
C ASN A 468 3.90 9.23 2.86
N ASP A 469 4.57 9.05 1.72
CA ASP A 469 4.13 9.69 0.47
C ASP A 469 2.72 9.22 0.08
N VAL A 470 2.39 7.95 0.34
CA VAL A 470 1.05 7.40 0.03
C VAL A 470 0.06 7.43 1.20
N LEU A 471 0.47 8.03 2.34
CA LEU A 471 -0.33 8.26 3.54
C LEU A 471 -0.97 7.00 4.20
N THR A 472 -0.37 5.83 4.03
CA THR A 472 -0.88 4.56 4.58
C THR A 472 0.24 3.56 4.91
N HIS A 473 0.06 2.82 6.01
CA HIS A 473 0.91 1.67 6.38
C HIS A 473 0.26 0.33 5.99
N MET A 474 -0.62 0.32 4.99
CA MET A 474 -1.28 -0.87 4.47
C MET A 474 -0.85 -1.15 3.02
N PRO A 475 -0.68 -2.42 2.61
CA PRO A 475 -0.55 -2.74 1.19
C PRO A 475 -1.83 -2.42 0.41
N PHE A 476 -1.69 -1.99 -0.84
CA PHE A 476 -2.82 -1.63 -1.69
C PHE A 476 -2.62 -2.08 -3.15
N ARG A 477 -3.73 -2.25 -3.88
CA ARG A 477 -3.71 -2.52 -5.32
C ARG A 477 -3.34 -1.26 -6.09
N THR A 478 -2.70 -1.45 -7.23
CA THR A 478 -2.23 -0.35 -8.08
C THR A 478 -3.15 -0.12 -9.28
N PHE A 479 -2.89 0.97 -10.02
CA PHE A 479 -3.65 1.35 -11.20
C PHE A 479 -2.81 1.22 -12.47
N TYR A 480 -3.49 1.09 -13.59
CA TYR A 480 -2.87 1.04 -14.90
C TYR A 480 -2.10 2.34 -15.22
N ASP A 481 -2.66 3.48 -14.83
CA ASP A 481 -2.12 4.83 -14.96
C ASP A 481 -2.84 5.81 -14.02
N ASP A 482 -2.52 7.10 -14.14
CA ASP A 482 -3.04 8.23 -13.34
C ASP A 482 -4.50 8.63 -13.62
N LEU A 483 -5.20 7.91 -14.50
CA LEU A 483 -6.61 8.18 -14.82
C LEU A 483 -7.58 7.44 -13.88
N PHE A 484 -7.07 6.63 -12.94
CA PHE A 484 -7.80 6.02 -11.81
C PHE A 484 -8.97 5.08 -12.12
N ASP A 485 -9.23 4.75 -13.38
CA ASP A 485 -10.41 3.96 -13.79
C ASP A 485 -10.12 2.47 -13.98
N SER A 486 -8.85 2.07 -13.90
CA SER A 486 -8.37 0.74 -14.27
C SER A 486 -7.41 0.21 -13.20
N GLU A 487 -7.96 -0.56 -12.26
CA GLU A 487 -7.20 -1.35 -11.27
C GLU A 487 -6.41 -2.46 -11.98
N VAL A 488 -5.21 -2.76 -11.47
CA VAL A 488 -4.40 -3.88 -11.94
C VAL A 488 -4.00 -4.83 -10.81
N GLU A 489 -3.60 -6.06 -11.16
CA GLU A 489 -3.30 -7.14 -10.22
C GLU A 489 -1.89 -7.06 -9.60
N VAL A 490 -1.28 -5.87 -9.58
CA VAL A 490 -0.02 -5.61 -8.87
C VAL A 490 -0.33 -4.91 -7.57
N TYR A 491 0.25 -5.39 -6.48
CA TYR A 491 0.15 -4.77 -5.15
C TYR A 491 1.42 -4.00 -4.81
N GLU A 492 1.22 -2.82 -4.23
CA GLU A 492 2.28 -1.96 -3.70
C GLU A 492 2.42 -2.18 -2.19
N PHE A 493 3.66 -2.27 -1.72
CA PHE A 493 4.03 -2.45 -0.33
C PHE A 493 4.95 -1.30 0.10
N PRO A 494 4.35 -0.22 0.61
CA PRO A 494 5.08 1.01 0.91
C PRO A 494 6.19 0.81 1.95
N ILE A 495 7.31 1.49 1.74
CA ILE A 495 8.47 1.49 2.64
C ILE A 495 8.18 2.41 3.83
N THR A 496 8.25 1.86 5.04
CA THR A 496 8.01 2.59 6.29
C THR A 496 9.30 3.17 6.85
N ILE A 497 10.38 2.37 6.83
CA ILE A 497 11.69 2.72 7.38
C ILE A 497 12.74 2.49 6.31
N GLU A 498 13.65 3.44 6.14
CA GLU A 498 14.83 3.30 5.28
C GLU A 498 16.08 3.86 5.96
N ASP A 499 17.25 3.57 5.41
CA ASP A 499 18.54 3.69 6.07
C ASP A 499 19.38 4.90 5.62
N GLU A 500 18.99 5.63 4.57
CA GLU A 500 19.77 6.73 4.00
C GLU A 500 19.47 8.09 4.65
N VAL A 501 18.34 8.25 5.33
CA VAL A 501 18.05 9.46 6.11
C VAL A 501 18.83 9.50 7.42
N LEU A 502 19.38 10.68 7.73
CA LEU A 502 20.06 11.00 8.99
C LEU A 502 19.08 11.16 10.17
N PRO A 503 19.51 10.87 11.42
CA PRO A 503 20.82 10.34 11.81
C PRO A 503 21.04 8.88 11.36
N PRO A 504 22.27 8.34 11.46
CA PRO A 504 22.57 6.96 11.10
C PRO A 504 21.57 5.96 11.69
N MET A 505 21.29 4.87 10.96
CA MET A 505 20.16 4.00 11.25
C MET A 505 20.15 3.42 12.67
N ASN A 506 21.30 3.05 13.24
CA ASN A 506 21.39 2.54 14.62
C ASN A 506 20.93 3.55 15.68
N GLU A 507 21.15 4.84 15.46
CA GLU A 507 20.70 5.91 16.35
C GLU A 507 19.17 6.11 16.27
N ARG A 508 18.52 5.55 15.26
CA ARG A 508 17.06 5.62 15.05
C ARG A 508 16.30 4.41 15.58
N LEU A 509 16.95 3.44 16.24
CA LEU A 509 16.29 2.21 16.73
C LEU A 509 15.07 2.51 17.62
N SER A 510 15.22 3.40 18.61
CA SER A 510 14.11 3.77 19.51
C SER A 510 12.93 4.41 18.76
N SER A 511 13.21 5.25 17.76
CA SER A 511 12.19 5.86 16.93
C SER A 511 11.48 4.84 16.03
N ALA A 512 12.22 3.88 15.47
CA ALA A 512 11.67 2.77 14.69
C ALA A 512 10.77 1.86 15.53
N ILE A 513 11.16 1.59 16.79
CA ILE A 513 10.33 0.84 17.75
C ILE A 513 9.02 1.59 18.00
N PHE A 514 9.10 2.88 18.35
CA PHE A 514 7.90 3.68 18.62
C PHE A 514 6.98 3.78 17.40
N LEU A 515 7.54 3.96 16.21
CA LEU A 515 6.78 3.95 14.95
C LEU A 515 6.04 2.63 14.76
N THR A 516 6.75 1.50 14.93
CA THR A 516 6.18 0.16 14.76
C THR A 516 5.07 -0.11 15.79
N ASP A 517 5.26 0.30 17.05
CA ASP A 517 4.23 0.17 18.09
C ASP A 517 2.95 0.93 17.75
N LYS A 518 3.05 2.08 17.09
CA LYS A 518 1.86 2.82 16.61
C LYS A 518 1.12 2.04 15.52
N ILE A 519 1.85 1.53 14.54
CA ILE A 519 1.29 0.76 13.41
C ILE A 519 0.67 -0.56 13.90
N ALA A 520 1.28 -1.18 14.92
CA ALA A 520 0.81 -2.41 15.54
C ALA A 520 -0.55 -2.26 16.25
N ARG A 521 -0.99 -1.04 16.61
CA ARG A 521 -2.31 -0.83 17.25
C ARG A 521 -3.49 -1.19 16.36
N TYR A 522 -3.31 -1.11 15.03
CA TYR A 522 -4.37 -1.35 14.06
C TYR A 522 -4.02 -2.44 13.03
N GLY A 523 -2.93 -3.17 13.25
CA GLY A 523 -2.55 -4.31 12.41
C GLY A 523 -1.99 -3.91 11.05
N GLY A 524 -1.24 -2.81 10.99
CA GLY A 524 -0.56 -2.39 9.76
C GLY A 524 0.70 -3.20 9.45
N MET A 525 1.43 -2.75 8.43
CA MET A 525 2.66 -3.35 7.93
C MET A 525 3.81 -2.36 8.04
N VAL A 526 4.97 -2.86 8.45
CA VAL A 526 6.24 -2.13 8.51
C VAL A 526 7.21 -2.75 7.52
N ASN A 527 7.55 -2.02 6.47
CA ASN A 527 8.55 -2.44 5.49
C ASN A 527 9.84 -1.66 5.72
N ILE A 528 10.91 -2.36 6.03
CA ILE A 528 12.23 -1.80 6.35
C ILE A 528 13.14 -2.02 5.15
N LEU A 529 13.72 -0.95 4.62
CA LEU A 529 14.74 -0.98 3.57
C LEU A 529 16.12 -0.77 4.19
N ILE A 530 17.04 -1.70 3.91
CA ILE A 530 18.45 -1.64 4.33
C ILE A 530 19.35 -1.88 3.13
N HIS A 531 20.28 -0.99 2.84
CA HIS A 531 21.38 -1.28 1.92
C HIS A 531 22.49 -2.00 2.68
N PRO A 532 22.81 -3.28 2.41
CA PRO A 532 23.85 -4.02 3.12
C PRO A 532 25.27 -3.64 2.63
N ASN A 533 25.49 -2.37 2.30
CA ASN A 533 26.78 -1.84 1.86
C ASN A 533 27.82 -1.71 3.00
N GLU A 534 27.39 -1.91 4.25
CA GLU A 534 28.22 -1.98 5.45
C GLU A 534 27.66 -3.01 6.45
N THR A 535 28.37 -3.31 7.53
CA THR A 535 28.10 -4.46 8.42
C THR A 535 28.09 -4.12 9.92
N VAL A 536 28.01 -2.84 10.28
CA VAL A 536 28.07 -2.39 11.68
C VAL A 536 26.83 -1.60 12.03
N ILE A 537 26.59 -0.46 11.38
CA ILE A 537 25.54 0.49 11.79
C ILE A 537 24.15 -0.10 11.54
N LYS A 538 23.86 -0.50 10.30
CA LYS A 538 22.56 -1.04 9.89
C LYS A 538 22.38 -2.46 10.43
N TYR A 539 23.46 -3.22 10.57
CA TYR A 539 23.44 -4.53 11.22
C TYR A 539 23.01 -4.45 12.69
N GLU A 540 23.57 -3.52 13.48
CA GLU A 540 23.17 -3.33 14.88
C GLU A 540 21.73 -2.82 14.99
N PHE A 541 21.28 -1.95 14.07
CA PHE A 541 19.86 -1.57 13.99
C PHE A 541 18.97 -2.80 13.80
N GLN A 542 19.23 -3.60 12.75
CA GLN A 542 18.40 -4.75 12.42
C GLN A 542 18.36 -5.76 13.57
N LYS A 543 19.51 -6.04 14.19
CA LYS A 543 19.61 -6.93 15.34
C LYS A 543 18.75 -6.45 16.51
N GLY A 544 18.88 -5.18 16.90
CA GLY A 544 18.08 -4.61 17.98
C GLY A 544 16.59 -4.58 17.66
N TYR A 545 16.23 -4.32 16.40
CA TYR A 545 14.84 -4.32 15.96
C TYR A 545 14.22 -5.73 16.03
N ILE A 546 14.92 -6.76 15.53
CA ILE A 546 14.47 -8.16 15.60
C ILE A 546 14.33 -8.60 17.06
N GLU A 547 15.32 -8.29 17.90
CA GLU A 547 15.27 -8.64 19.32
C GLU A 547 14.02 -8.09 20.02
N HIS A 548 13.59 -6.88 19.67
CA HIS A 548 12.41 -6.24 20.23
C HIS A 548 11.09 -6.86 19.73
N PHE A 549 10.99 -7.16 18.42
CA PHE A 549 9.70 -7.49 17.80
C PHE A 549 9.45 -8.97 17.51
N LYS A 550 10.47 -9.85 17.57
CA LYS A 550 10.37 -11.27 17.15
C LYS A 550 9.19 -12.04 17.75
N ASP A 551 8.75 -11.71 18.96
CA ASP A 551 7.68 -12.44 19.65
C ASP A 551 6.28 -11.89 19.31
N ILE A 552 6.17 -10.63 18.89
CA ILE A 552 4.89 -9.93 18.67
C ILE A 552 4.57 -9.61 17.21
N ALA A 553 5.59 -9.55 16.35
CA ALA A 553 5.45 -9.32 14.93
C ALA A 553 5.43 -10.65 14.15
N TRP A 554 4.80 -10.62 12.98
CA TRP A 554 5.01 -11.64 11.96
C TRP A 554 6.13 -11.16 11.05
N PHE A 555 7.17 -11.98 10.87
CA PHE A 555 8.26 -11.73 9.94
C PHE A 555 8.19 -12.68 8.75
N GLY A 556 8.31 -12.15 7.54
CA GLY A 556 8.38 -12.96 6.34
C GLY A 556 8.91 -12.17 5.15
N THR A 557 9.04 -12.88 4.04
CA THR A 557 9.45 -12.28 2.77
C THR A 557 8.31 -11.47 2.13
N GLN A 558 8.66 -10.57 1.21
CA GLN A 558 7.74 -9.79 0.40
C GLN A 558 6.76 -10.72 -0.32
N LYS A 559 7.26 -11.81 -0.90
CA LYS A 559 6.47 -12.83 -1.57
C LYS A 559 5.52 -13.58 -0.65
N GLU A 560 5.96 -13.98 0.54
CA GLU A 560 5.10 -14.69 1.49
C GLU A 560 3.94 -13.80 1.95
N TYR A 561 4.25 -12.56 2.34
CA TYR A 561 3.21 -11.61 2.77
C TYR A 561 2.31 -11.20 1.60
N GLY A 562 2.89 -10.95 0.42
CA GLY A 562 2.13 -10.61 -0.77
C GLY A 562 1.15 -11.70 -1.17
N ASN A 563 1.58 -12.97 -1.18
CA ASN A 563 0.69 -14.09 -1.48
C ASN A 563 -0.43 -14.20 -0.45
N TRP A 564 -0.10 -14.07 0.83
CA TRP A 564 -1.09 -14.10 1.92
C TRP A 564 -2.09 -12.94 1.81
N TRP A 565 -1.61 -11.73 1.54
CA TRP A 565 -2.45 -10.53 1.43
C TRP A 565 -3.40 -10.60 0.24
N VAL A 566 -2.91 -11.07 -0.92
CA VAL A 566 -3.75 -11.29 -2.11
C VAL A 566 -4.82 -12.33 -1.85
N ALA A 567 -4.45 -13.47 -1.24
CA ALA A 567 -5.40 -14.52 -0.93
C ALA A 567 -6.46 -14.04 0.09
N ARG A 568 -6.05 -13.29 1.13
CA ARG A 568 -6.94 -12.60 2.07
C ARG A 568 -7.90 -11.65 1.35
N ALA A 569 -7.41 -10.82 0.45
CA ALA A 569 -8.23 -9.84 -0.27
C ALA A 569 -9.26 -10.47 -1.22
N LYS A 570 -8.99 -11.68 -1.74
CA LYS A 570 -9.91 -12.44 -2.59
C LYS A 570 -10.95 -13.24 -1.81
N MET A 571 -10.72 -13.43 -0.51
CA MET A 571 -11.63 -14.21 0.35
C MET A 571 -13.00 -13.53 0.43
N GLN A 572 -14.05 -14.35 0.44
CA GLN A 572 -15.42 -13.89 0.62
C GLN A 572 -15.96 -14.38 1.96
N ILE A 573 -16.59 -13.49 2.72
CA ILE A 573 -17.23 -13.80 4.00
C ILE A 573 -18.66 -13.28 3.97
N ASP A 574 -19.60 -14.16 4.28
CA ASP A 574 -21.00 -13.82 4.52
C ASP A 574 -21.46 -14.44 5.83
N ALA A 575 -22.36 -13.76 6.53
CA ALA A 575 -22.84 -14.22 7.82
C ALA A 575 -24.35 -14.00 7.96
N VAL A 576 -25.04 -15.01 8.49
CA VAL A 576 -26.49 -15.00 8.71
C VAL A 576 -26.78 -15.39 10.14
N LYS A 577 -27.46 -14.50 10.88
CA LYS A 577 -27.93 -14.76 12.25
C LYS A 577 -29.42 -15.11 12.23
N THR A 578 -29.78 -16.19 12.92
CA THR A 578 -31.17 -16.64 13.11
C THR A 578 -31.36 -17.04 14.56
N GLY A 579 -32.07 -16.21 15.33
CA GLY A 579 -32.17 -16.38 16.78
C GLY A 579 -30.79 -16.29 17.44
N ASN A 580 -30.43 -17.30 18.24
CA ASN A 580 -29.14 -17.41 18.89
C ASN A 580 -28.07 -18.11 18.03
N LYS A 581 -28.36 -18.47 16.78
CA LYS A 581 -27.39 -19.16 15.90
C LYS A 581 -26.88 -18.21 14.83
N THR A 582 -25.58 -18.28 14.56
CA THR A 582 -24.96 -17.57 13.43
C THR A 582 -24.23 -18.57 12.54
N VAL A 583 -24.47 -18.49 11.22
CA VAL A 583 -23.70 -19.26 10.23
C VAL A 583 -22.85 -18.29 9.44
N VAL A 584 -21.53 -18.49 9.47
CA VAL A 584 -20.56 -17.76 8.66
C VAL A 584 -20.14 -18.65 7.50
N THR A 585 -20.39 -18.20 6.27
CA THR A 585 -19.92 -18.86 5.04
C THR A 585 -18.66 -18.15 4.56
N ILE A 586 -17.59 -18.92 4.35
CA ILE A 586 -16.31 -18.43 3.85
C ILE A 586 -15.99 -19.12 2.53
N TYR A 587 -15.52 -18.36 1.55
CA TYR A 587 -14.96 -18.89 0.32
C TYR A 587 -13.55 -18.33 0.09
N CYS A 588 -12.56 -19.23 0.12
CA CYS A 588 -11.14 -18.94 -0.13
C CYS A 588 -10.75 -19.56 -1.49
N PRO A 589 -10.71 -18.77 -2.59
CA PRO A 589 -10.31 -19.29 -3.89
C PRO A 589 -8.85 -19.74 -3.94
N ASP A 590 -8.00 -19.09 -3.13
CA ASP A 590 -6.60 -19.44 -2.92
C ASP A 590 -6.43 -19.92 -1.46
N PRO A 591 -5.58 -20.93 -1.17
CA PRO A 591 -5.32 -21.36 0.20
C PRO A 591 -4.71 -20.23 1.03
N ILE A 592 -5.21 -20.05 2.26
CA ILE A 592 -4.71 -19.05 3.22
C ILE A 592 -4.28 -19.78 4.49
N TYR A 593 -3.05 -19.54 4.93
CA TYR A 593 -2.50 -20.11 6.16
C TYR A 593 -2.50 -19.06 7.26
N ASP A 594 -2.63 -19.51 8.51
CA ASP A 594 -2.55 -18.67 9.70
C ASP A 594 -3.42 -17.40 9.64
N LEU A 595 -4.67 -17.55 9.18
CA LEU A 595 -5.60 -16.42 9.03
C LEU A 595 -6.36 -16.18 10.34
N PRO A 596 -6.19 -15.01 10.99
CA PRO A 596 -7.15 -14.56 12.00
C PRO A 596 -8.48 -14.19 11.35
N LEU A 597 -9.56 -14.74 11.87
CA LEU A 597 -10.94 -14.34 11.57
C LEU A 597 -11.50 -13.64 12.80
N MET A 598 -11.82 -12.36 12.66
CA MET A 598 -12.40 -11.56 13.73
C MET A 598 -13.91 -11.78 13.77
N VAL A 599 -14.42 -12.11 14.95
CA VAL A 599 -15.85 -12.35 15.21
C VAL A 599 -16.27 -11.61 16.48
N PRO A 600 -17.56 -11.30 16.66
CA PRO A 600 -18.06 -10.74 17.91
C PRO A 600 -17.70 -11.63 19.11
N THR A 601 -17.42 -11.01 20.25
CA THR A 601 -16.94 -11.73 21.45
C THR A 601 -17.95 -12.72 22.03
N GLU A 602 -19.22 -12.52 21.72
CA GLU A 602 -20.33 -13.39 22.12
C GLU A 602 -20.51 -14.61 21.21
N PHE A 603 -19.69 -14.78 20.17
CA PHE A 603 -19.80 -15.90 19.23
C PHE A 603 -18.96 -17.08 19.68
N HIS A 604 -19.61 -18.20 19.99
CA HIS A 604 -18.97 -19.46 20.34
C HIS A 604 -19.06 -20.45 19.19
N LEU A 605 -17.93 -20.87 18.63
CA LEU A 605 -17.91 -21.83 17.53
C LEU A 605 -18.34 -23.21 18.05
N VAL A 606 -19.44 -23.75 17.53
CA VAL A 606 -20.00 -25.06 17.90
C VAL A 606 -19.80 -26.14 16.83
N GLY A 607 -19.40 -25.76 15.62
CA GLY A 607 -19.09 -26.71 14.56
C GLY A 607 -18.68 -26.06 13.24
N SER A 608 -18.22 -26.88 12.29
CA SER A 608 -17.87 -26.47 10.94
C SER A 608 -18.25 -27.51 9.89
N THR A 609 -18.42 -27.06 8.66
CA THR A 609 -18.56 -27.88 7.46
C THR A 609 -17.49 -27.44 6.44
N PRO A 610 -16.49 -28.28 6.10
CA PRO A 610 -16.26 -29.64 6.61
C PRO A 610 -15.89 -29.66 8.10
N VAL A 611 -16.05 -30.83 8.74
CA VAL A 611 -15.67 -31.06 10.14
C VAL A 611 -14.14 -31.16 10.25
N GLY A 612 -13.58 -30.78 11.41
CA GLY A 612 -12.16 -30.98 11.72
C GLY A 612 -11.25 -29.84 11.27
N ILE A 613 -11.80 -28.64 11.08
CA ILE A 613 -10.98 -27.46 10.78
C ILE A 613 -10.16 -27.10 12.02
N GLU A 614 -8.85 -26.96 11.85
CA GLU A 614 -7.93 -26.60 12.92
C GLU A 614 -7.95 -25.08 13.18
N TYR A 615 -8.19 -24.71 14.43
CA TYR A 615 -8.19 -23.31 14.86
C TYR A 615 -7.72 -23.15 16.31
N GLN A 616 -7.33 -21.93 16.65
CA GLN A 616 -7.05 -21.49 18.02
C GLN A 616 -7.91 -20.27 18.36
N ILE A 617 -8.36 -20.16 19.61
CA ILE A 617 -9.06 -18.95 20.07
C ILE A 617 -8.00 -17.86 20.31
N ILE A 618 -8.24 -16.67 19.75
CA ILE A 618 -7.40 -15.48 19.94
C ILE A 618 -8.27 -14.33 20.46
N PRO A 619 -7.69 -13.26 21.03
CA PRO A 619 -8.46 -12.09 21.42
C PRO A 619 -9.31 -11.53 20.27
N GLY A 620 -10.63 -11.56 20.42
CA GLY A 620 -11.58 -11.06 19.43
C GLY A 620 -11.78 -11.95 18.18
N GLY A 621 -11.30 -13.19 18.18
CA GLY A 621 -11.40 -14.02 16.99
C GLY A 621 -10.93 -15.47 17.10
N LEU A 622 -10.78 -16.09 15.92
CA LEU A 622 -10.26 -17.43 15.73
C LEU A 622 -9.06 -17.38 14.78
N LEU A 623 -7.96 -18.04 15.11
CA LEU A 623 -6.81 -18.21 14.23
C LEU A 623 -6.88 -19.56 13.54
N PHE A 624 -7.06 -19.58 12.23
CA PHE A 624 -7.13 -20.81 11.43
C PHE A 624 -5.76 -21.17 10.85
N SER A 625 -5.32 -22.41 11.04
CA SER A 625 -4.04 -22.88 10.49
C SER A 625 -4.05 -22.94 8.96
N LYS A 626 -5.18 -23.31 8.36
CA LYS A 626 -5.41 -23.29 6.92
C LYS A 626 -6.89 -23.15 6.58
N LEU A 627 -7.22 -22.28 5.64
CA LEU A 627 -8.53 -22.19 4.99
C LEU A 627 -8.39 -22.29 3.47
N GLU A 628 -9.26 -23.07 2.84
CA GLU A 628 -9.26 -23.29 1.39
C GLU A 628 -10.67 -23.70 0.93
N GLY A 629 -11.09 -23.24 -0.25
CA GLY A 629 -12.39 -23.57 -0.81
C GLY A 629 -13.54 -22.97 -0.03
N GLN A 630 -14.70 -23.62 -0.08
CA GLN A 630 -15.91 -23.20 0.61
C GLN A 630 -16.04 -23.92 1.96
N LEU A 631 -16.30 -23.17 3.03
CA LEU A 631 -16.61 -23.72 4.35
C LEU A 631 -17.74 -22.93 5.04
N GLN A 632 -18.37 -23.58 6.00
CA GLN A 632 -19.34 -22.97 6.91
C GLN A 632 -18.89 -23.14 8.34
N LEU A 633 -18.95 -22.07 9.11
CA LEU A 633 -18.71 -22.05 10.56
C LEU A 633 -20.05 -21.80 11.25
N HIS A 634 -20.36 -22.61 12.24
CA HIS A 634 -21.61 -22.54 12.99
C HIS A 634 -21.31 -22.05 14.41
N PHE A 635 -21.91 -20.92 14.78
CA PHE A 635 -21.76 -20.30 16.08
C PHE A 635 -23.08 -20.31 16.85
N GLU A 636 -22.97 -20.46 18.17
CA GLU A 636 -24.02 -20.09 19.12
C GLU A 636 -23.63 -18.77 19.77
N ASN A 637 -24.61 -17.88 19.91
CA ASN A 637 -24.45 -16.56 20.50
C ASN A 637 -25.11 -16.57 21.87
N ASP A 638 -24.46 -15.95 22.86
CA ASP A 638 -25.01 -15.75 24.20
C ASP A 638 -26.26 -14.85 24.23
#